data_AF-A0A1D2A7X3-F1
#
_entry.id   AF-A0A1D2A7X3-F1
#
_cell.length_a   1.000
_cell.length_b   1.000
_cell.length_c   1.000
_cell.angle_alpha   90.00
_cell.angle_beta   90.00
_cell.angle_gamma   90.00
#
_symmetry.space_group_name_H-M   'P 1'
#
loop_
_entity.id
_entity.type
_entity.pdbx_description
1 polymer ?
#
loop_
_entity_poly.entity_id
_entity_poly.type
_entity_poly.pdbx_seq_one_letter_code
_entity_poly.pdbx_strand_id
1 'polypeptide(L)'
;MDLGTSGGSSAPPPPTPEEAMVARLSSIDPADRLVATRALKNESIVNPRRKLTLLRAGAVPALLSQLVQGPSPKQATQSLSALASLLLVQQGCACLVEEGGTDVLLMALCSQDAGVAAASASALRALCVHAPLRDLPPACCSALCRLVAQAGADSVAPAHVMAAVASSPGPARALVAAGAVPHLAGLLGMRGAGLARTPVLQALAGLAAGDPEAARQLAAAKPAVDALALAARNGAEVAASRYNAAACLLYCCPVLQERRGEAEKQALSLRCCVLSTLVALLDCKEPLGCERALLLLLGTDASLLAAAVDAGAVARLAGKVARCDCPPQHLPDALRLLSELCSDEEAQRRVVEEAGALPRIAASLAPDREQEERAAAVHLVRVLSRSTKLLRGGLGPLDLAQPLLALTRDGGDAAAAAAAALSNAVAEPGPAREAVLRAGGLQRFVGMTGEPALRALGFWALSSLASRAGDELKRSLMAALPWSAVRDGVASGDAGAAAKAWLLLRNLAHASGATLDDARRWSGGELLGLLRRGARDVGHGACPAARLHALYAAVNLAAGPRAHKELLLAEGWAYLLVGVVGERGAACADAHREAAIWALINLAWGGEDDGGAADRAARIRTTGAEGALRGLPPGTGQAVLERARQALDKLKLEPLLGRRGPSDSLAWEAMADMEDE
;
A
#
# COMPACT_ATOMS: atom_id res chain seq x y z
N MET A 1 -32.38 -21.55 -81.21
CA MET A 1 -32.69 -20.98 -79.89
C MET A 1 -31.37 -20.95 -79.13
N ASP A 2 -30.45 -20.08 -79.53
CA ASP A 2 -30.37 -18.65 -79.16
C ASP A 2 -29.72 -18.46 -77.79
N LEU A 3 -28.46 -18.01 -77.82
CA LEU A 3 -27.98 -16.69 -77.33
C LEU A 3 -27.77 -16.69 -75.80
N GLY A 4 -26.64 -16.31 -75.24
CA GLY A 4 -25.41 -15.73 -75.76
C GLY A 4 -24.56 -15.36 -74.54
N THR A 5 -23.27 -15.69 -74.60
CA THR A 5 -22.27 -15.26 -73.63
C THR A 5 -22.00 -13.77 -73.83
N SER A 6 -22.57 -12.91 -73.00
CA SER A 6 -22.20 -11.49 -72.93
C SER A 6 -21.20 -11.28 -71.78
N GLY A 7 -19.92 -11.43 -72.09
CA GLY A 7 -18.83 -10.89 -71.27
C GLY A 7 -18.83 -9.36 -71.36
N GLY A 8 -19.64 -8.73 -70.51
CA GLY A 8 -19.59 -7.29 -70.29
C GLY A 8 -18.38 -6.96 -69.43
N SER A 9 -17.27 -6.61 -70.06
CA SER A 9 -16.18 -5.87 -69.42
C SER A 9 -16.72 -4.49 -69.03
N SER A 10 -17.31 -4.38 -67.83
CA SER A 10 -17.61 -3.08 -67.24
C SER A 10 -16.28 -2.38 -66.99
N ALA A 11 -16.01 -1.32 -67.74
CA ALA A 11 -14.88 -0.44 -67.45
C ALA A 11 -14.94 -0.01 -65.98
N PRO A 12 -13.82 -0.01 -65.25
CA PRO A 12 -13.81 0.45 -63.87
C PRO A 12 -14.37 1.87 -63.80
N PRO A 13 -15.11 2.23 -62.73
CA PRO A 13 -15.60 3.58 -62.55
C PRO A 13 -14.42 4.57 -62.64
N PRO A 14 -14.64 5.78 -63.19
CA PRO A 14 -13.59 6.78 -63.29
C PRO A 14 -13.02 7.07 -61.89
N PRO A 15 -11.69 7.22 -61.78
CA PRO A 15 -11.05 7.44 -60.48
C PRO A 15 -11.66 8.67 -59.83
N THR A 16 -11.97 8.54 -58.54
CA THR A 16 -12.43 9.64 -57.73
C THR A 16 -11.39 10.78 -57.74
N PRO A 17 -11.78 12.04 -57.51
CA PRO A 17 -10.84 13.16 -57.47
C PRO A 17 -9.64 12.91 -56.52
N GLU A 18 -9.86 12.17 -55.44
CA GLU A 18 -8.86 11.79 -54.46
C GLU A 18 -7.91 10.72 -54.99
N GLU A 19 -8.42 9.69 -55.66
CA GLU A 19 -7.61 8.66 -56.32
C GLU A 19 -6.78 9.26 -57.47
N ALA A 20 -7.35 10.19 -58.24
CA ALA A 20 -6.64 10.92 -59.28
C ALA A 20 -5.51 11.80 -58.71
N MET A 21 -5.74 12.43 -57.56
CA MET A 21 -4.71 13.20 -56.85
C MET A 21 -3.60 12.31 -56.29
N VAL A 22 -3.94 11.16 -55.71
CA VAL A 22 -2.95 10.19 -55.19
C VAL A 22 -2.15 9.58 -56.34
N ALA A 23 -2.79 9.26 -57.48
CA ALA A 23 -2.11 8.72 -58.66
C ALA A 23 -1.00 9.67 -59.18
N ARG A 24 -1.24 10.99 -59.14
CA ARG A 24 -0.24 12.01 -59.54
C ARG A 24 1.00 12.06 -58.66
N LEU A 25 0.97 11.47 -57.46
CA LEU A 25 2.18 11.31 -56.63
C LEU A 25 3.20 10.37 -57.29
N SER A 26 2.74 9.46 -58.17
CA SER A 26 3.59 8.55 -58.93
C SER A 26 3.96 9.09 -60.32
N SER A 27 3.69 10.37 -60.60
CA SER A 27 4.03 11.01 -61.88
C SER A 27 5.53 10.95 -62.16
N ILE A 28 5.91 10.81 -63.43
CA ILE A 28 7.33 10.79 -63.84
C ILE A 28 7.96 12.17 -63.65
N ASP A 29 7.17 13.24 -63.78
CA ASP A 29 7.64 14.61 -63.60
C ASP A 29 7.77 14.99 -62.11
N PRO A 30 9.00 15.31 -61.63
CA PRO A 30 9.21 15.76 -60.24
C PRO A 30 8.44 17.03 -59.88
N ALA A 31 8.17 17.93 -60.83
CA ALA A 31 7.42 19.15 -60.56
C ALA A 31 5.94 18.83 -60.31
N ASP A 32 5.33 17.99 -61.17
CA ASP A 32 3.97 17.50 -60.99
C ASP A 32 3.80 16.72 -59.68
N ARG A 33 4.75 15.85 -59.33
CA ARG A 33 4.77 15.16 -58.03
C ARG A 33 4.74 16.14 -56.86
N LEU A 34 5.60 17.17 -56.89
CA LEU A 34 5.67 18.16 -55.82
C LEU A 34 4.37 18.97 -55.68
N VAL A 35 3.73 19.32 -56.80
CA VAL A 35 2.42 19.99 -56.82
C VAL A 35 1.35 19.09 -56.21
N ALA A 36 1.31 17.81 -56.60
CA ALA A 36 0.38 16.83 -56.05
C ALA A 36 0.58 16.61 -54.55
N THR A 37 1.83 16.46 -54.07
CA THR A 37 2.12 16.30 -52.63
C THR A 37 1.69 17.54 -51.83
N ARG A 38 1.87 18.75 -52.37
CA ARG A 38 1.41 19.99 -51.72
C ARG A 38 -0.11 20.06 -51.66
N ALA A 39 -0.79 19.71 -52.74
CA ALA A 39 -2.25 19.65 -52.77
C ALA A 39 -2.78 18.65 -51.74
N LEU A 40 -2.23 17.44 -51.70
CA LEU A 40 -2.61 16.41 -50.75
C LEU A 40 -2.39 16.85 -49.30
N LYS A 41 -1.23 17.45 -48.98
CA LYS A 41 -0.95 18.01 -47.65
C LYS A 41 -1.99 19.05 -47.24
N ASN A 42 -2.34 19.97 -48.14
CA ASN A 42 -3.29 21.03 -47.83
C ASN A 42 -4.70 20.43 -47.60
N GLU A 43 -5.11 19.47 -48.42
CA GLU A 43 -6.38 18.74 -48.26
C GLU A 43 -6.43 17.93 -46.96
N SER A 44 -5.31 17.33 -46.54
CA SER A 44 -5.25 16.53 -45.33
C SER A 44 -5.38 17.39 -44.06
N ILE A 45 -5.03 18.68 -44.10
CA ILE A 45 -5.14 19.59 -42.94
C ILE A 45 -6.61 19.96 -42.63
N VAL A 46 -7.49 19.96 -43.64
CA VAL A 46 -8.83 20.58 -43.54
C VAL A 46 -9.71 19.94 -42.47
N ASN A 47 -9.96 18.62 -42.52
CA ASN A 47 -10.79 17.94 -41.52
C ASN A 47 -10.51 16.42 -41.42
N PRO A 48 -10.95 15.75 -40.33
CA PRO A 48 -10.74 14.33 -40.12
C PRO A 48 -11.39 13.41 -41.17
N ARG A 49 -12.56 13.79 -41.71
CA ARG A 49 -13.25 12.99 -42.74
C ARG A 49 -12.44 12.93 -44.03
N ARG A 50 -11.82 14.05 -44.41
CA ARG A 50 -10.98 14.17 -45.61
C ARG A 50 -9.73 13.29 -45.49
N LYS A 51 -9.10 13.26 -44.31
CA LYS A 51 -7.98 12.34 -44.02
C LYS A 51 -8.38 10.88 -44.28
N LEU A 52 -9.54 10.45 -43.80
CA LEU A 52 -10.03 9.10 -44.02
C LEU A 52 -10.27 8.78 -45.51
N THR A 53 -10.79 9.73 -46.30
CA THR A 53 -10.95 9.54 -47.75
C THR A 53 -9.60 9.41 -48.44
N LEU A 54 -8.62 10.24 -48.09
CA LEU A 54 -7.25 10.16 -48.64
C LEU A 54 -6.55 8.85 -48.25
N LEU A 55 -6.77 8.37 -47.02
CA LEU A 55 -6.25 7.07 -46.59
C LEU A 55 -6.83 5.93 -47.43
N ARG A 56 -8.14 5.93 -47.69
CA ARG A 56 -8.80 4.93 -48.57
C ARG A 56 -8.30 5.00 -50.01
N ALA A 57 -7.95 6.19 -50.49
CA ALA A 57 -7.39 6.39 -51.82
C ALA A 57 -5.92 5.95 -51.96
N GLY A 58 -5.30 5.38 -50.90
CA GLY A 58 -3.92 4.88 -50.96
C GLY A 58 -2.85 5.95 -50.75
N ALA A 59 -3.17 7.07 -50.10
CA ALA A 59 -2.22 8.18 -49.90
C ALA A 59 -0.95 7.77 -49.13
N VAL A 60 -1.06 6.93 -48.09
CA VAL A 60 0.09 6.52 -47.26
C VAL A 60 1.08 5.65 -48.06
N PRO A 61 0.67 4.55 -48.72
CA PRO A 61 1.56 3.77 -49.58
C PRO A 61 2.23 4.62 -50.68
N ALA A 62 1.49 5.53 -51.32
CA ALA A 62 2.02 6.39 -52.38
C ALA A 62 3.10 7.36 -51.85
N LEU A 63 2.88 7.98 -50.69
CA LEU A 63 3.86 8.86 -50.05
C LEU A 63 5.10 8.09 -49.56
N LEU A 64 4.93 6.88 -49.03
CA LEU A 64 6.06 6.02 -48.64
C LEU A 64 6.89 5.61 -49.86
N SER A 65 6.26 5.19 -50.95
CA SER A 65 6.96 4.89 -52.21
C SER A 65 7.76 6.09 -52.71
N GLN A 66 7.19 7.30 -52.67
CA GLN A 66 7.91 8.52 -53.03
C GLN A 66 9.15 8.75 -52.16
N LEU A 67 9.08 8.48 -50.86
CA LEU A 67 10.21 8.65 -49.94
C LEU A 67 11.31 7.60 -50.16
N VAL A 68 10.93 6.36 -50.43
CA VAL A 68 11.87 5.26 -50.72
C VAL A 68 12.64 5.51 -52.02
N GLN A 69 12.02 6.18 -53.01
CA GLN A 69 12.66 6.54 -54.28
C GLN A 69 13.74 7.63 -54.15
N GLY A 70 14.01 8.17 -52.96
CA GLY A 70 15.03 9.19 -52.72
C GLY A 70 14.72 10.54 -53.38
N PRO A 71 13.61 11.20 -53.01
CA PRO A 71 13.19 12.43 -53.65
C PRO A 71 14.05 13.61 -53.20
N SER A 72 13.95 14.76 -53.88
CA SER A 72 14.64 15.98 -53.43
C SER A 72 14.25 16.36 -52.00
N PRO A 73 15.12 17.03 -51.21
CA PRO A 73 14.81 17.39 -49.81
C PRO A 73 13.50 18.19 -49.66
N LYS A 74 13.19 19.06 -50.63
CA LYS A 74 11.93 19.81 -50.66
C LYS A 74 10.72 18.89 -50.81
N GLN A 75 10.79 17.89 -51.69
CA GLN A 75 9.71 16.94 -51.90
C GLN A 75 9.58 15.95 -50.72
N ALA A 76 10.71 15.46 -50.18
CA ALA A 76 10.73 14.64 -48.97
C ALA A 76 10.03 15.36 -47.79
N THR A 77 10.40 16.62 -47.55
CA THR A 77 9.81 17.46 -46.49
C THR A 77 8.29 17.60 -46.65
N GLN A 78 7.79 17.86 -47.87
CA GLN A 78 6.33 17.95 -48.09
C GLN A 78 5.63 16.60 -47.90
N SER A 79 6.26 15.51 -48.32
CA SER A 79 5.70 14.15 -48.19
C SER A 79 5.60 13.75 -46.73
N LEU A 80 6.65 13.98 -45.94
CA LEU A 80 6.66 13.76 -44.49
C LEU A 80 5.66 14.66 -43.76
N SER A 81 5.49 15.91 -44.20
CA SER A 81 4.48 16.81 -43.62
C SER A 81 3.05 16.33 -43.91
N ALA A 82 2.80 15.80 -45.10
CA ALA A 82 1.51 15.20 -45.45
C ALA A 82 1.25 13.95 -44.61
N LEU A 83 2.24 13.07 -44.48
CA LEU A 83 2.19 11.91 -43.58
C LEU A 83 1.89 12.33 -42.14
N ALA A 84 2.62 13.31 -41.59
CA ALA A 84 2.39 13.79 -40.22
C ALA A 84 0.92 14.22 -39.99
N SER A 85 0.29 14.84 -40.98
CA SER A 85 -1.13 15.22 -40.92
C SER A 85 -2.07 14.01 -40.96
N LEU A 86 -1.80 13.02 -41.81
CA LEU A 86 -2.57 11.77 -41.93
C LEU A 86 -2.42 10.88 -40.68
N LEU A 87 -1.27 10.90 -40.01
CA LEU A 87 -0.98 10.14 -38.78
C LEU A 87 -1.68 10.70 -37.53
N LEU A 88 -2.34 11.85 -37.61
CA LEU A 88 -3.17 12.37 -36.52
C LEU A 88 -4.47 11.58 -36.32
N VAL A 89 -4.74 10.56 -37.13
CA VAL A 89 -5.86 9.62 -36.95
C VAL A 89 -5.32 8.19 -36.84
N GLN A 90 -5.96 7.38 -35.99
CA GLN A 90 -5.51 6.01 -35.69
C GLN A 90 -5.39 5.12 -36.94
N GLN A 91 -6.30 5.25 -37.91
CA GLN A 91 -6.26 4.50 -39.17
C GLN A 91 -5.03 4.84 -40.01
N GLY A 92 -4.57 6.10 -39.96
CA GLY A 92 -3.36 6.52 -40.64
C GLY A 92 -2.12 5.88 -40.05
N CYS A 93 -2.04 5.81 -38.72
CA CYS A 93 -0.97 5.10 -38.02
C CYS A 93 -0.97 3.61 -38.32
N ALA A 94 -2.14 2.96 -38.28
CA ALA A 94 -2.26 1.54 -38.60
C ALA A 94 -1.77 1.23 -40.03
N CYS A 95 -2.24 2.00 -41.01
CA CYS A 95 -1.81 1.85 -42.41
C CYS A 95 -0.30 2.09 -42.58
N LEU A 96 0.28 3.10 -41.93
CA LEU A 96 1.73 3.32 -41.99
C LEU A 96 2.52 2.13 -41.43
N VAL A 97 2.08 1.56 -40.31
CA VAL A 97 2.76 0.42 -39.67
C VAL A 97 2.62 -0.84 -40.54
N GLU A 98 1.44 -1.10 -41.11
CA GLU A 98 1.19 -2.23 -42.02
C GLU A 98 2.09 -2.16 -43.27
N GLU A 99 2.30 -0.96 -43.80
CA GLU A 99 3.17 -0.71 -44.95
C GLU A 99 4.67 -0.64 -44.60
N GLY A 100 5.06 -0.92 -43.35
CA GLY A 100 6.46 -0.86 -42.90
C GLY A 100 7.04 0.57 -42.90
N GLY A 101 6.20 1.60 -42.88
CA GLY A 101 6.60 3.00 -43.00
C GLY A 101 7.36 3.54 -41.79
N THR A 102 7.36 2.85 -40.65
CA THR A 102 8.12 3.27 -39.45
C THR A 102 9.62 3.35 -39.74
N ASP A 103 10.19 2.36 -40.43
CA ASP A 103 11.62 2.36 -40.78
C ASP A 103 11.97 3.49 -41.75
N VAL A 104 11.06 3.80 -42.67
CA VAL A 104 11.21 4.94 -43.60
C VAL A 104 11.28 6.26 -42.83
N LEU A 105 10.43 6.44 -41.81
CA LEU A 105 10.47 7.61 -40.95
C LEU A 105 11.77 7.68 -40.12
N LEU A 106 12.22 6.56 -39.54
CA LEU A 106 13.48 6.49 -38.79
C LEU A 106 14.71 6.78 -39.68
N MET A 107 14.72 6.29 -40.92
CA MET A 107 15.76 6.64 -41.89
C MET A 107 15.73 8.12 -42.25
N ALA A 108 14.54 8.67 -42.53
CA ALA A 108 14.38 10.09 -42.86
C ALA A 108 14.77 11.02 -41.70
N LEU A 109 14.57 10.57 -40.45
CA LEU A 109 15.01 11.28 -39.26
C LEU A 109 16.54 11.43 -39.20
N CYS A 110 17.28 10.44 -39.70
CA CYS A 110 18.74 10.45 -39.77
C CYS A 110 19.30 11.32 -40.90
N SER A 111 18.46 11.96 -41.72
CA SER A 111 18.88 12.82 -42.82
C SER A 111 19.78 13.97 -42.34
N GLN A 112 20.75 14.37 -43.18
CA GLN A 112 21.57 15.55 -42.94
C GLN A 112 20.81 16.86 -43.24
N ASP A 113 19.72 16.79 -44.02
CA ASP A 113 18.85 17.93 -44.25
C ASP A 113 17.93 18.15 -43.05
N ALA A 114 18.09 19.29 -42.37
CA ALA A 114 17.33 19.61 -41.16
C ALA A 114 15.82 19.70 -41.41
N GLY A 115 15.39 20.10 -42.61
CA GLY A 115 13.97 20.17 -42.97
C GLY A 115 13.34 18.78 -43.08
N VAL A 116 14.03 17.86 -43.73
CA VAL A 116 13.61 16.45 -43.84
C VAL A 116 13.58 15.79 -42.46
N ALA A 117 14.64 15.96 -41.66
CA ALA A 117 14.73 15.38 -40.33
C ALA A 117 13.63 15.94 -39.38
N ALA A 118 13.37 17.25 -39.40
CA ALA A 118 12.32 17.88 -38.59
C ALA A 118 10.90 17.47 -39.04
N ALA A 119 10.66 17.34 -40.34
CA ALA A 119 9.38 16.84 -40.86
C ALA A 119 9.17 15.37 -40.46
N SER A 120 10.24 14.56 -40.49
CA SER A 120 10.18 13.18 -40.00
C SER A 120 9.89 13.12 -38.49
N ALA A 121 10.56 13.94 -37.67
CA ALA A 121 10.28 14.03 -36.24
C ALA A 121 8.81 14.41 -35.96
N SER A 122 8.22 15.26 -36.81
CA SER A 122 6.79 15.63 -36.71
C SER A 122 5.87 14.47 -37.07
N ALA A 123 6.21 13.67 -38.08
CA ALA A 123 5.48 12.45 -38.42
C ALA A 123 5.60 11.39 -37.33
N LEU A 124 6.79 11.18 -36.79
CA LEU A 124 7.04 10.27 -35.66
C LEU A 124 6.29 10.71 -34.40
N ARG A 125 6.24 12.02 -34.10
CA ARG A 125 5.42 12.54 -33.00
C ARG A 125 3.96 12.13 -33.16
N ALA A 126 3.39 12.29 -34.36
CA ALA A 126 2.00 11.90 -34.62
C ALA A 126 1.81 10.38 -34.50
N LEU A 127 2.76 9.60 -35.01
CA LEU A 127 2.76 8.14 -34.88
C LEU A 127 2.73 7.69 -33.42
N CYS A 128 3.60 8.26 -32.57
CA CYS A 128 3.73 7.90 -31.16
C CYS A 128 2.45 8.09 -30.33
N VAL A 129 1.47 8.87 -30.81
CA VAL A 129 0.17 9.03 -30.14
C VAL A 129 -0.63 7.73 -30.15
N HIS A 130 -0.53 6.94 -31.22
CA HIS A 130 -1.33 5.73 -31.43
C HIS A 130 -0.49 4.45 -31.52
N ALA A 131 0.80 4.57 -31.84
CA ALA A 131 1.73 3.46 -32.00
C ALA A 131 3.10 3.87 -31.40
N PRO A 132 3.32 3.65 -30.09
CA PRO A 132 4.57 4.03 -29.43
C PRO A 132 5.75 3.21 -29.98
N LEU A 133 6.88 3.89 -30.21
CA LEU A 133 8.11 3.23 -30.64
C LEU A 133 8.73 2.46 -29.47
N ARG A 134 9.04 1.18 -29.69
CA ARG A 134 9.64 0.31 -28.66
C ARG A 134 11.14 0.46 -28.54
N ASP A 135 11.79 0.76 -29.65
CA ASP A 135 13.24 0.94 -29.73
C ASP A 135 13.59 2.10 -30.66
N LEU A 136 14.76 2.68 -30.45
CA LEU A 136 15.27 3.77 -31.26
C LEU A 136 16.75 3.53 -31.59
N PRO A 137 17.13 3.39 -32.88
CA PRO A 137 18.51 3.20 -33.26
C PRO A 137 19.42 4.34 -32.75
N PRO A 138 20.69 4.08 -32.39
CA PRO A 138 21.60 5.11 -31.88
C PRO A 138 21.74 6.33 -32.80
N ALA A 139 21.71 6.12 -34.13
CA ALA A 139 21.75 7.19 -35.11
C ALA A 139 20.52 8.13 -35.02
N CYS A 140 19.34 7.57 -34.74
CA CYS A 140 18.12 8.34 -34.51
C CYS A 140 18.20 9.13 -33.21
N CYS A 141 18.77 8.57 -32.13
CA CYS A 141 19.03 9.30 -30.89
C CYS A 141 19.91 10.54 -31.14
N SER A 142 21.04 10.36 -31.84
CA SER A 142 21.93 11.47 -32.21
C SER A 142 21.25 12.50 -33.11
N ALA A 143 20.39 12.05 -34.05
CA ALA A 143 19.62 12.94 -34.90
C ALA A 143 18.62 13.79 -34.09
N LEU A 144 17.90 13.20 -33.13
CA LEU A 144 17.00 13.93 -32.25
C LEU A 144 17.75 14.95 -31.40
N CYS A 145 18.88 14.58 -30.79
CA CYS A 145 19.71 15.51 -30.00
C CYS A 145 20.16 16.71 -30.84
N ARG A 146 20.61 16.45 -32.08
CA ARG A 146 20.99 17.49 -33.03
C ARG A 146 19.83 18.40 -33.40
N LEU A 147 18.64 17.86 -33.64
CA LEU A 147 17.44 18.67 -33.92
C LEU A 147 17.05 19.56 -32.73
N VAL A 148 17.13 19.03 -31.50
CA VAL A 148 16.90 19.81 -30.27
C VAL A 148 17.91 20.95 -30.16
N ALA A 149 19.19 20.68 -30.45
CA ALA A 149 20.26 21.67 -30.41
C ALA A 149 20.09 22.78 -31.47
N GLN A 150 19.64 22.43 -32.68
CA GLN A 150 19.55 23.35 -33.83
C GLN A 150 18.25 24.15 -33.85
N ALA A 151 17.11 23.51 -33.59
CA ALA A 151 15.80 24.14 -33.70
C ALA A 151 15.39 24.92 -32.44
N GLY A 152 16.08 24.69 -31.31
CA GLY A 152 15.81 25.41 -30.08
C GLY A 152 14.36 25.26 -29.62
N ALA A 153 13.72 26.40 -29.30
CA ALA A 153 12.33 26.46 -28.85
C ALA A 153 11.29 26.40 -29.99
N ASP A 154 11.70 26.55 -31.24
CA ASP A 154 10.79 26.70 -32.39
C ASP A 154 10.20 25.37 -32.87
N SER A 155 10.81 24.24 -32.50
CA SER A 155 10.32 22.90 -32.84
C SER A 155 10.17 22.00 -31.61
N VAL A 156 8.92 21.65 -31.31
CA VAL A 156 8.57 20.77 -30.19
C VAL A 156 8.62 19.29 -30.54
N ALA A 157 8.68 18.94 -31.83
CA ALA A 157 8.52 17.57 -32.30
C ALA A 157 9.63 16.62 -31.80
N PRO A 158 10.92 16.97 -31.85
CA PRO A 158 11.97 16.09 -31.34
C PRO A 158 11.82 15.76 -29.86
N ALA A 159 11.47 16.76 -29.04
CA ALA A 159 11.24 16.56 -27.60
C ALA A 159 10.03 15.66 -27.31
N HIS A 160 8.95 15.75 -28.11
CA HIS A 160 7.83 14.82 -27.98
C HIS A 160 8.21 13.38 -28.34
N VAL A 161 9.00 13.18 -29.39
CA VAL A 161 9.47 11.85 -29.79
C VAL A 161 10.35 11.27 -28.67
N MET A 162 11.29 12.07 -28.15
CA MET A 162 12.11 11.69 -26.99
C MET A 162 11.25 11.32 -25.79
N ALA A 163 10.24 12.13 -25.45
CA ALA A 163 9.33 11.86 -24.33
C ALA A 163 8.56 10.55 -24.50
N ALA A 164 8.09 10.25 -25.71
CA ALA A 164 7.34 9.02 -26.00
C ALA A 164 8.19 7.75 -25.83
N VAL A 165 9.49 7.80 -26.17
CA VAL A 165 10.38 6.62 -26.08
C VAL A 165 11.09 6.52 -24.74
N ALA A 166 11.31 7.63 -24.04
CA ALA A 166 12.00 7.67 -22.75
C ALA A 166 11.26 6.94 -21.62
N SER A 167 9.97 6.60 -21.82
CA SER A 167 9.24 5.71 -20.90
C SER A 167 9.83 4.30 -20.81
N SER A 168 10.69 3.89 -21.76
CA SER A 168 11.37 2.61 -21.77
C SER A 168 12.86 2.76 -21.39
N PRO A 169 13.41 1.92 -20.49
CA PRO A 169 14.80 2.06 -20.02
C PRO A 169 15.87 1.95 -21.12
N GLY A 170 15.64 1.12 -22.15
CA GLY A 170 16.58 0.94 -23.27
C GLY A 170 16.77 2.23 -24.09
N PRO A 171 15.70 2.75 -24.71
CA PRO A 171 15.73 4.02 -25.43
C PRO A 171 16.17 5.20 -24.56
N ALA A 172 15.78 5.23 -23.27
CA ALA A 172 16.22 6.26 -22.34
C ALA A 172 17.76 6.29 -22.23
N ARG A 173 18.40 5.15 -21.97
CA ARG A 173 19.87 5.04 -21.90
C ARG A 173 20.55 5.44 -23.21
N ALA A 174 19.99 5.04 -24.36
CA ALA A 174 20.54 5.40 -25.66
C ALA A 174 20.47 6.92 -25.91
N LEU A 175 19.38 7.58 -25.50
CA LEU A 175 19.24 9.04 -25.58
C LEU A 175 20.19 9.77 -24.62
N VAL A 176 20.38 9.25 -23.40
CA VAL A 176 21.35 9.80 -22.43
C VAL A 176 22.77 9.70 -22.98
N ALA A 177 23.16 8.54 -23.52
CA ALA A 177 24.46 8.34 -24.15
C ALA A 177 24.68 9.26 -25.37
N ALA A 178 23.61 9.56 -26.12
CA ALA A 178 23.63 10.52 -27.22
C ALA A 178 23.63 12.00 -26.77
N GLY A 179 23.63 12.27 -25.46
CA GLY A 179 23.71 13.62 -24.89
C GLY A 179 22.37 14.37 -24.84
N ALA A 180 21.23 13.68 -24.78
CA ALA A 180 19.92 14.34 -24.78
C ALA A 180 19.71 15.29 -23.58
N VAL A 181 20.19 14.91 -22.40
CA VAL A 181 19.91 15.63 -21.14
C VAL A 181 20.47 17.06 -21.13
N PRO A 182 21.76 17.33 -21.45
CA PRO A 182 22.26 18.71 -21.54
C PRO A 182 21.51 19.59 -22.55
N HIS A 183 21.16 19.04 -23.71
CA HIS A 183 20.44 19.80 -24.75
C HIS A 183 19.02 20.17 -24.31
N LEU A 184 18.28 19.22 -23.74
CA LEU A 184 16.94 19.46 -23.21
C LEU A 184 16.96 20.41 -21.99
N ALA A 185 17.93 20.26 -21.09
CA ALA A 185 18.10 21.14 -19.95
C ALA A 185 18.38 22.59 -20.37
N GLY A 186 19.17 22.80 -21.43
CA GLY A 186 19.41 24.12 -22.00
C GLY A 186 18.14 24.82 -22.49
N LEU A 187 17.17 24.08 -23.03
CA LEU A 187 15.90 24.65 -23.51
C LEU A 187 15.00 25.17 -22.37
N LEU A 188 15.12 24.62 -21.15
CA LEU A 188 14.30 25.06 -20.01
C LEU A 188 14.55 26.52 -19.61
N GLY A 189 15.75 27.03 -19.88
CA GLY A 189 16.16 28.41 -19.56
C GLY A 189 15.93 29.42 -20.68
N MET A 190 15.50 28.99 -21.87
CA MET A 190 15.32 29.88 -23.02
C MET A 190 14.02 30.69 -22.92
N ARG A 191 14.10 32.01 -23.15
CA ARG A 191 12.90 32.87 -23.24
C ARG A 191 12.06 32.45 -24.45
N GLY A 192 10.74 32.32 -24.27
CA GLY A 192 9.80 31.96 -25.34
C GLY A 192 9.54 30.46 -25.54
N ALA A 193 10.15 29.59 -24.73
CA ALA A 193 9.98 28.13 -24.83
C ALA A 193 8.61 27.59 -24.36
N GLY A 194 7.57 28.41 -24.28
CA GLY A 194 6.26 28.04 -23.68
C GLY A 194 5.65 26.78 -24.29
N LEU A 195 5.66 26.65 -25.62
CA LEU A 195 5.13 25.47 -26.33
C LEU A 195 6.03 24.23 -26.19
N ALA A 196 7.35 24.42 -26.06
CA ALA A 196 8.32 23.34 -25.95
C ALA A 196 8.51 22.84 -24.51
N ARG A 197 8.02 23.58 -23.52
CA ARG A 197 8.27 23.33 -22.10
C ARG A 197 7.71 21.99 -21.62
N THR A 198 6.42 21.71 -21.86
CA THR A 198 5.80 20.44 -21.42
C THR A 198 6.50 19.21 -21.99
N PRO A 199 6.76 19.13 -23.31
CA PRO A 199 7.43 17.97 -23.91
C PRO A 199 8.89 17.83 -23.45
N VAL A 200 9.61 18.94 -23.27
CA VAL A 200 10.98 18.90 -22.73
C VAL A 200 11.00 18.37 -21.30
N LEU A 201 10.10 18.86 -20.44
CA LEU A 201 9.97 18.36 -19.07
C LEU A 201 9.56 16.89 -19.05
N GLN A 202 8.64 16.47 -19.91
CA GLN A 202 8.22 15.07 -20.02
C GLN A 202 9.36 14.16 -20.48
N ALA A 203 10.16 14.59 -21.46
CA ALA A 203 11.34 13.86 -21.91
C ALA A 203 12.37 13.75 -20.80
N LEU A 204 12.69 14.84 -20.11
CA LEU A 204 13.64 14.83 -18.99
C LEU A 204 13.16 13.94 -17.83
N ALA A 205 11.86 13.94 -17.52
CA ALA A 205 11.29 13.07 -16.49
C ALA A 205 11.40 11.59 -16.87
N GLY A 206 11.08 11.24 -18.12
CA GLY A 206 11.25 9.88 -18.64
C GLY A 206 12.70 9.43 -18.62
N LEU A 207 13.63 10.29 -19.07
CA LEU A 207 15.07 9.99 -19.06
C LEU A 207 15.59 9.77 -17.62
N ALA A 208 15.22 10.64 -16.67
CA ALA A 208 15.61 10.52 -15.27
C ALA A 208 15.04 9.26 -14.60
N ALA A 209 13.83 8.84 -14.98
CA ALA A 209 13.23 7.59 -14.51
C ALA A 209 13.89 6.34 -15.12
N GLY A 210 14.27 6.39 -16.40
CA GLY A 210 14.81 5.25 -17.15
C GLY A 210 16.32 5.02 -17.00
N ASP A 211 17.09 6.05 -16.65
CA ASP A 211 18.54 5.98 -16.49
C ASP A 211 19.06 6.87 -15.33
N PRO A 212 19.69 6.30 -14.29
CA PRO A 212 20.30 7.07 -13.20
C PRO A 212 21.36 8.08 -13.64
N GLU A 213 22.02 7.88 -14.79
CA GLU A 213 22.97 8.85 -15.35
C GLU A 213 22.25 10.16 -15.74
N ALA A 214 21.02 10.09 -16.25
CA ALA A 214 20.24 11.30 -16.58
C ALA A 214 19.97 12.17 -15.34
N ALA A 215 19.59 11.53 -14.23
CA ALA A 215 19.39 12.22 -12.95
C ALA A 215 20.69 12.86 -12.45
N ARG A 216 21.85 12.18 -12.61
CA ARG A 216 23.17 12.73 -12.26
C ARG A 216 23.56 13.93 -13.10
N GLN A 217 23.32 13.89 -14.41
CA GLN A 217 23.56 15.01 -15.32
C GLN A 217 22.65 16.21 -15.01
N LEU A 218 21.36 15.98 -14.75
CA LEU A 218 20.43 17.03 -14.34
C LEU A 218 20.81 17.66 -12.99
N ALA A 219 21.12 16.83 -11.99
CA ALA A 219 21.56 17.30 -10.67
C ALA A 219 22.92 18.05 -10.70
N ALA A 220 23.74 17.84 -11.72
CA ALA A 220 24.96 18.63 -11.95
C ALA A 220 24.66 20.01 -12.58
N ALA A 221 23.57 20.14 -13.34
CA ALA A 221 23.18 21.37 -14.02
C ALA A 221 22.33 22.27 -13.10
N LYS A 222 22.97 23.05 -12.22
CA LYS A 222 22.29 23.97 -11.28
C LYS A 222 21.18 24.85 -11.92
N PRO A 223 21.39 25.50 -13.09
CA PRO A 223 20.34 26.28 -13.74
C PRO A 223 19.11 25.46 -14.12
N ALA A 224 19.30 24.18 -14.46
CA ALA A 224 18.21 23.27 -14.77
C ALA A 224 17.42 22.91 -13.51
N VAL A 225 18.10 22.58 -12.41
CA VAL A 225 17.45 22.30 -11.10
C VAL A 225 16.63 23.50 -10.63
N ASP A 226 17.16 24.72 -10.75
CA ASP A 226 16.45 25.94 -10.37
C ASP A 226 15.21 26.17 -11.28
N ALA A 227 15.35 25.94 -12.60
CA ALA A 227 14.24 26.03 -13.55
C ALA A 227 13.15 24.97 -13.29
N LEU A 228 13.53 23.75 -12.91
CA LEU A 228 12.61 22.67 -12.53
C LEU A 228 11.87 23.02 -11.23
N ALA A 229 12.57 23.51 -10.21
CA ALA A 229 11.97 23.93 -8.95
C ALA A 229 11.00 25.11 -9.13
N LEU A 230 11.31 26.04 -10.05
CA LEU A 230 10.40 27.11 -10.43
C LEU A 230 9.18 26.58 -11.18
N ALA A 231 9.38 25.67 -12.15
CA ALA A 231 8.30 25.06 -12.93
C ALA A 231 7.31 24.27 -12.05
N ALA A 232 7.80 23.51 -11.07
CA ALA A 232 6.95 22.74 -10.16
C ALA A 232 6.05 23.65 -9.30
N ARG A 233 6.62 24.75 -8.77
CA ARG A 233 5.92 25.69 -7.87
C ARG A 233 5.02 26.70 -8.57
N ASN A 234 5.23 26.94 -9.86
CA ASN A 234 4.47 27.95 -10.58
C ASN A 234 3.04 27.49 -10.84
N GLY A 235 2.08 28.00 -10.07
CA GLY A 235 0.66 27.66 -10.21
C GLY A 235 0.03 28.08 -11.54
N ALA A 236 0.67 28.97 -12.31
CA ALA A 236 0.20 29.36 -13.65
C ALA A 236 0.64 28.38 -14.75
N GLU A 237 1.56 27.46 -14.46
CA GLU A 237 1.94 26.39 -15.39
C GLU A 237 0.84 25.34 -15.51
N VAL A 238 0.76 24.71 -16.68
CA VAL A 238 -0.13 23.56 -16.91
C VAL A 238 0.23 22.41 -15.96
N ALA A 239 -0.77 21.69 -15.47
CA ALA A 239 -0.61 20.61 -14.49
C ALA A 239 0.45 19.57 -14.93
N ALA A 240 0.44 19.17 -16.20
CA ALA A 240 1.45 18.27 -16.77
C ALA A 240 2.89 18.81 -16.66
N SER A 241 3.12 20.10 -16.93
CA SER A 241 4.45 20.72 -16.77
C SER A 241 4.91 20.69 -15.31
N ARG A 242 4.03 21.04 -14.39
CA ARG A 242 4.32 21.04 -12.95
C ARG A 242 4.66 19.63 -12.47
N TYR A 243 3.88 18.64 -12.89
CA TYR A 243 4.13 17.23 -12.58
C TYR A 243 5.46 16.75 -13.14
N ASN A 244 5.73 16.96 -14.43
CA ASN A 244 6.98 16.52 -15.06
C ASN A 244 8.21 17.18 -14.44
N ALA A 245 8.11 18.46 -14.04
CA ALA A 245 9.17 19.13 -13.29
C ALA A 245 9.39 18.50 -11.90
N ALA A 246 8.31 18.22 -11.17
CA ALA A 246 8.38 17.54 -9.88
C ALA A 246 8.95 16.11 -10.03
N ALA A 247 8.61 15.38 -11.09
CA ALA A 247 9.14 14.07 -11.40
C ALA A 247 10.65 14.11 -11.71
N CYS A 248 11.14 15.10 -12.46
CA CYS A 248 12.58 15.31 -12.65
C CYS A 248 13.29 15.51 -11.30
N LEU A 249 12.74 16.36 -10.44
CA LEU A 249 13.30 16.66 -9.12
C LEU A 249 13.27 15.43 -8.19
N LEU A 250 12.23 14.60 -8.26
CA LEU A 250 12.12 13.36 -7.50
C LEU A 250 13.37 12.47 -7.70
N TYR A 251 13.82 12.30 -8.95
CA TYR A 251 15.00 11.51 -9.26
C TYR A 251 16.33 12.26 -9.00
N CYS A 252 16.35 13.59 -9.05
CA CYS A 252 17.54 14.38 -8.75
C CYS A 252 17.86 14.46 -7.25
N CYS A 253 16.85 14.45 -6.37
CA CYS A 253 17.04 14.65 -4.93
C CYS A 253 17.98 13.63 -4.28
N PRO A 254 17.85 12.30 -4.52
CA PRO A 254 18.78 11.31 -3.97
C PRO A 254 20.24 11.58 -4.37
N VAL A 255 20.49 11.96 -5.63
CA VAL A 255 21.84 12.29 -6.12
C VAL A 255 22.43 13.52 -5.42
N LEU A 256 21.61 14.55 -5.17
CA LEU A 256 22.05 15.74 -4.46
C LEU A 256 22.35 15.46 -2.98
N GLN A 257 21.58 14.57 -2.37
CA GLN A 257 21.76 14.17 -0.98
C GLN A 257 23.12 13.47 -0.74
N GLU A 258 23.62 12.70 -1.71
CA GLU A 258 24.93 12.04 -1.64
C GLU A 258 26.11 13.03 -1.56
N ARG A 259 25.95 14.26 -2.08
CA ARG A 259 27.04 15.24 -2.18
C ARG A 259 27.40 15.94 -0.86
N ARG A 260 26.62 15.72 0.21
CA ARG A 260 26.75 16.30 1.57
C ARG A 260 26.76 17.85 1.61
N GLY A 261 26.56 18.42 2.80
CA GLY A 261 26.67 19.87 3.02
C GLY A 261 25.50 20.66 2.41
N GLU A 262 25.80 21.70 1.63
CA GLU A 262 24.75 22.60 1.10
C GLU A 262 23.84 21.91 0.07
N ALA A 263 24.36 20.92 -0.67
CA ALA A 263 23.59 20.12 -1.61
C ALA A 263 22.54 19.23 -0.91
N GLU A 264 22.85 18.76 0.30
CA GLU A 264 21.94 17.95 1.12
C GLU A 264 20.76 18.79 1.63
N LYS A 265 21.03 20.02 2.10
CA LYS A 265 19.97 20.98 2.47
C LYS A 265 19.09 21.35 1.28
N GLN A 266 19.71 21.57 0.11
CA GLN A 266 18.97 21.82 -1.12
C GLN A 266 18.07 20.62 -1.48
N ALA A 267 18.57 19.38 -1.36
CA ALA A 267 17.79 18.17 -1.62
C ALA A 267 16.55 18.09 -0.71
N LEU A 268 16.69 18.37 0.59
CA LEU A 268 15.55 18.41 1.52
C LEU A 268 14.50 19.46 1.12
N SER A 269 14.95 20.68 0.80
CA SER A 269 14.05 21.75 0.33
C SER A 269 13.31 21.37 -0.97
N LEU A 270 14.02 20.73 -1.90
CA LEU A 270 13.44 20.21 -3.14
C LEU A 270 12.44 19.07 -2.88
N ARG A 271 12.70 18.15 -1.94
CA ARG A 271 11.73 17.10 -1.56
C ARG A 271 10.42 17.72 -1.06
N CYS A 272 10.47 18.76 -0.23
CA CYS A 272 9.27 19.49 0.21
C CYS A 272 8.54 20.18 -0.96
N CYS A 273 9.29 20.77 -1.89
CA CYS A 273 8.75 21.36 -3.12
C CYS A 273 8.03 20.31 -3.99
N VAL A 274 8.63 19.13 -4.17
CA VAL A 274 8.03 18.01 -4.90
C VAL A 274 6.76 17.53 -4.18
N LEU A 275 6.83 17.31 -2.87
CA LEU A 275 5.70 16.85 -2.05
C LEU A 275 4.49 17.79 -2.19
N SER A 276 4.69 19.07 -1.89
CA SER A 276 3.63 20.09 -1.97
C SER A 276 3.03 20.20 -3.38
N THR A 277 3.87 20.11 -4.41
CA THR A 277 3.41 20.12 -5.80
C THR A 277 2.56 18.89 -6.12
N LEU A 278 3.03 17.69 -5.78
CA LEU A 278 2.31 16.45 -6.07
C LEU A 278 0.98 16.36 -5.29
N VAL A 279 0.96 16.77 -4.02
CA VAL A 279 -0.28 16.81 -3.22
C VAL A 279 -1.29 17.79 -3.82
N ALA A 280 -0.86 18.97 -4.27
CA ALA A 280 -1.74 19.93 -4.92
C ALA A 280 -2.30 19.43 -6.26
N LEU A 281 -1.59 18.52 -6.94
CA LEU A 281 -2.00 17.93 -8.21
C LEU A 281 -2.85 16.65 -8.07
N LEU A 282 -3.05 16.12 -6.86
CA LEU A 282 -3.87 14.92 -6.64
C LEU A 282 -5.31 15.07 -7.16
N ASP A 283 -5.92 16.25 -6.97
CA ASP A 283 -7.27 16.58 -7.44
C ASP A 283 -7.34 16.99 -8.92
N CYS A 284 -6.21 16.93 -9.64
CA CYS A 284 -6.21 17.22 -11.07
C CYS A 284 -7.03 16.16 -11.81
N LYS A 285 -7.83 16.60 -12.79
CA LYS A 285 -8.60 15.71 -13.68
C LYS A 285 -7.69 14.92 -14.62
N GLU A 286 -6.50 15.42 -14.91
CA GLU A 286 -5.54 14.73 -15.78
C GLU A 286 -4.91 13.53 -15.04
N PRO A 287 -4.76 12.38 -15.69
CA PRO A 287 -4.18 11.18 -15.08
C PRO A 287 -2.65 11.27 -15.06
N LEU A 288 -2.11 12.14 -14.21
CA LEU A 288 -0.67 12.44 -14.19
C LEU A 288 0.19 11.36 -13.49
N GLY A 289 -0.39 10.57 -12.58
CA GLY A 289 0.34 9.55 -11.82
C GLY A 289 1.00 10.08 -10.54
N CYS A 290 0.44 11.15 -9.96
CA CYS A 290 0.93 11.75 -8.70
C CYS A 290 0.98 10.74 -7.55
N GLU A 291 0.08 9.75 -7.53
CA GLU A 291 0.00 8.72 -6.50
C GLU A 291 1.28 7.87 -6.45
N ARG A 292 1.74 7.39 -7.60
CA ARG A 292 2.99 6.63 -7.73
C ARG A 292 4.20 7.50 -7.38
N ALA A 293 4.23 8.74 -7.86
CA ALA A 293 5.32 9.67 -7.58
C ALA A 293 5.43 10.00 -6.08
N LEU A 294 4.30 10.15 -5.38
CA LEU A 294 4.26 10.34 -3.93
C LEU A 294 4.74 9.10 -3.18
N LEU A 295 4.30 7.90 -3.55
CA LEU A 295 4.81 6.66 -2.95
C LEU A 295 6.33 6.55 -3.05
N LEU A 296 6.90 6.88 -4.22
CA LEU A 296 8.35 6.91 -4.44
C LEU A 296 9.06 7.99 -3.59
N LEU A 297 8.45 9.18 -3.44
CA LEU A 297 9.01 10.28 -2.66
C LEU A 297 9.01 9.98 -1.15
N LEU A 298 7.89 9.47 -0.65
CA LEU A 298 7.68 9.18 0.77
C LEU A 298 8.58 8.03 1.21
N GLY A 299 8.63 6.94 0.44
CA GLY A 299 9.37 5.74 0.84
C GLY A 299 9.03 5.32 2.27
N THR A 300 10.04 5.22 3.13
CA THR A 300 9.88 4.95 4.57
C THR A 300 10.12 6.19 5.46
N ASP A 301 10.06 7.40 4.88
CA ASP A 301 10.38 8.66 5.55
C ASP A 301 9.14 9.19 6.31
N ALA A 302 9.09 8.92 7.62
CA ALA A 302 7.98 9.31 8.49
C ALA A 302 7.73 10.84 8.51
N SER A 303 8.79 11.65 8.35
CA SER A 303 8.68 13.11 8.36
C SER A 303 7.97 13.62 7.11
N LEU A 304 8.30 13.06 5.94
CA LEU A 304 7.58 13.39 4.71
C LEU A 304 6.15 12.86 4.72
N LEU A 305 5.91 11.70 5.33
CA LEU A 305 4.56 11.16 5.47
C LEU A 305 3.68 12.11 6.28
N ALA A 306 4.17 12.59 7.42
CA ALA A 306 3.50 13.62 8.22
C ALA A 306 3.28 14.92 7.41
N ALA A 307 4.29 15.40 6.68
CA ALA A 307 4.14 16.60 5.85
C ALA A 307 3.10 16.43 4.72
N ALA A 308 2.96 15.24 4.13
CA ALA A 308 1.93 14.94 3.14
C ALA A 308 0.53 14.93 3.76
N VAL A 309 0.40 14.37 4.96
CA VAL A 309 -0.84 14.42 5.75
C VAL A 309 -1.22 15.87 6.05
N ASP A 310 -0.28 16.69 6.54
CA ASP A 310 -0.50 18.11 6.86
C ASP A 310 -0.89 18.93 5.62
N ALA A 311 -0.34 18.57 4.46
CA ALA A 311 -0.72 19.16 3.17
C ALA A 311 -2.11 18.73 2.67
N GLY A 312 -2.82 17.87 3.41
CA GLY A 312 -4.16 17.40 3.10
C GLY A 312 -4.23 16.25 2.11
N ALA A 313 -3.14 15.48 1.92
CA ALA A 313 -3.11 14.39 0.94
C ALA A 313 -4.22 13.34 1.15
N VAL A 314 -4.54 13.01 2.41
CA VAL A 314 -5.58 12.02 2.74
C VAL A 314 -6.94 12.45 2.24
N ALA A 315 -7.36 13.68 2.53
CA ALA A 315 -8.68 14.19 2.14
C ALA A 315 -8.85 14.27 0.61
N ARG A 316 -7.82 14.77 -0.09
CA ARG A 316 -7.82 14.87 -1.56
C ARG A 316 -7.90 13.50 -2.21
N LEU A 317 -7.03 12.59 -1.79
CA LEU A 317 -6.94 11.25 -2.36
C LEU A 317 -8.18 10.41 -2.04
N ALA A 318 -8.68 10.45 -0.80
CA ALA A 318 -9.91 9.75 -0.42
C ALA A 318 -11.12 10.30 -1.20
N GLY A 319 -11.21 11.63 -1.35
CA GLY A 319 -12.26 12.25 -2.17
C GLY A 319 -12.19 11.83 -3.65
N LYS A 320 -10.98 11.74 -4.23
CA LYS A 320 -10.77 11.26 -5.60
C LYS A 320 -11.21 9.79 -5.76
N VAL A 321 -10.87 8.94 -4.81
CA VAL A 321 -11.32 7.53 -4.77
C VAL A 321 -12.85 7.46 -4.65
N ALA A 322 -13.45 8.23 -3.74
CA ALA A 322 -14.90 8.25 -3.53
C ALA A 322 -15.68 8.64 -4.81
N ARG A 323 -15.19 9.64 -5.55
CA ARG A 323 -15.80 10.09 -6.82
C ARG A 323 -15.54 9.17 -8.01
N CYS A 324 -14.72 8.13 -7.85
CA CYS A 324 -14.26 7.26 -8.94
C CYS A 324 -13.48 8.01 -10.04
N ASP A 325 -12.78 9.10 -9.66
CA ASP A 325 -11.98 9.91 -10.58
C ASP A 325 -10.59 9.31 -10.85
N CYS A 326 -10.25 8.20 -10.19
CA CYS A 326 -9.00 7.47 -10.41
C CYS A 326 -9.10 6.58 -11.66
N PRO A 327 -8.24 6.76 -12.68
CA PRO A 327 -8.11 5.79 -13.75
C PRO A 327 -7.78 4.40 -13.20
N PRO A 328 -8.24 3.30 -13.84
CA PRO A 328 -7.99 1.94 -13.37
C PRO A 328 -6.51 1.64 -13.11
N GLN A 329 -5.61 2.13 -13.97
CA GLN A 329 -4.16 1.93 -13.81
C GLN A 329 -3.54 2.63 -12.58
N HIS A 330 -4.19 3.67 -12.02
CA HIS A 330 -3.65 4.45 -10.90
C HIS A 330 -4.34 4.13 -9.58
N LEU A 331 -5.50 3.47 -9.62
CA LEU A 331 -6.24 3.13 -8.43
C LEU A 331 -5.46 2.25 -7.44
N PRO A 332 -4.70 1.22 -7.86
CA PRO A 332 -3.87 0.46 -6.93
C PRO A 332 -2.88 1.35 -6.16
N ASP A 333 -2.28 2.33 -6.82
CA ASP A 333 -1.33 3.25 -6.20
C ASP A 333 -2.02 4.26 -5.28
N ALA A 334 -3.22 4.71 -5.64
CA ALA A 334 -4.06 5.54 -4.76
C ALA A 334 -4.39 4.80 -3.45
N LEU A 335 -4.79 3.53 -3.53
CA LEU A 335 -5.14 2.71 -2.36
C LEU A 335 -3.91 2.40 -1.49
N ARG A 336 -2.76 2.11 -2.11
CA ARG A 336 -1.48 1.96 -1.39
C ARG A 336 -1.08 3.23 -0.67
N LEU A 337 -1.15 4.38 -1.34
CA LEU A 337 -0.81 5.67 -0.75
C LEU A 337 -1.73 6.02 0.42
N LEU A 338 -3.04 5.77 0.31
CA LEU A 338 -3.96 5.90 1.46
C LEU A 338 -3.60 4.97 2.61
N SER A 339 -3.14 3.75 2.32
CA SER A 339 -2.71 2.80 3.35
C SER A 339 -1.55 3.36 4.16
N GLU A 340 -0.52 3.86 3.48
CA GLU A 340 0.64 4.49 4.13
C GLU A 340 0.23 5.71 4.96
N LEU A 341 -0.54 6.63 4.39
CA LEU A 341 -0.97 7.86 5.08
C LEU A 341 -1.88 7.60 6.29
N CYS A 342 -2.57 6.46 6.35
CA CYS A 342 -3.49 6.11 7.45
C CYS A 342 -2.89 5.12 8.47
N SER A 343 -1.61 4.74 8.31
CA SER A 343 -1.02 3.59 8.98
C SER A 343 -0.92 3.70 10.50
N ASP A 344 -0.88 4.84 11.17
CA ASP A 344 -0.79 4.82 12.64
C ASP A 344 -1.72 5.81 13.35
N GLU A 345 -2.51 6.56 12.60
CA GLU A 345 -3.27 7.67 13.17
C GLU A 345 -4.78 7.56 12.89
N GLU A 346 -5.57 7.70 13.96
CA GLU A 346 -7.03 7.54 13.92
C GLU A 346 -7.73 8.68 13.16
N ALA A 347 -7.14 9.88 13.16
CA ALA A 347 -7.71 11.05 12.49
C ALA A 347 -7.82 10.84 10.96
N GLN A 348 -6.82 10.22 10.35
CA GLN A 348 -6.70 10.01 8.90
C GLN A 348 -7.66 8.91 8.47
N ARG A 349 -7.80 7.84 9.27
CA ARG A 349 -8.83 6.81 9.06
C ARG A 349 -10.23 7.42 9.03
N ARG A 350 -10.50 8.37 9.93
CA ARG A 350 -11.75 9.11 9.96
C ARG A 350 -11.94 10.00 8.73
N VAL A 351 -10.89 10.69 8.26
CA VAL A 351 -10.95 11.47 7.01
C VAL A 351 -11.34 10.60 5.80
N VAL A 352 -10.87 9.36 5.73
CA VAL A 352 -11.26 8.42 4.66
C VAL A 352 -12.75 8.08 4.70
N GLU A 353 -13.31 7.88 5.90
CA GLU A 353 -14.75 7.67 6.10
C GLU A 353 -15.57 8.91 5.73
N GLU A 354 -15.17 10.08 6.24
CA GLU A 354 -15.85 11.37 6.00
C GLU A 354 -15.83 11.77 4.52
N ALA A 355 -14.79 11.38 3.78
CA ALA A 355 -14.71 11.57 2.32
C ALA A 355 -15.61 10.62 1.52
N GLY A 356 -16.24 9.63 2.15
CA GLY A 356 -17.12 8.67 1.48
C GLY A 356 -16.40 7.61 0.65
N ALA A 357 -15.12 7.35 0.92
CA ALA A 357 -14.30 6.43 0.10
C ALA A 357 -14.56 4.94 0.38
N LEU A 358 -15.11 4.60 1.55
CA LEU A 358 -15.25 3.20 2.01
C LEU A 358 -16.01 2.29 1.04
N PRO A 359 -17.15 2.69 0.42
CA PRO A 359 -17.85 1.84 -0.54
C PRO A 359 -17.01 1.51 -1.78
N ARG A 360 -16.23 2.48 -2.29
CA ARG A 360 -15.35 2.25 -3.44
C ARG A 360 -14.19 1.31 -3.09
N ILE A 361 -13.63 1.46 -1.88
CA ILE A 361 -12.59 0.57 -1.34
C ILE A 361 -13.12 -0.86 -1.20
N ALA A 362 -14.34 -1.03 -0.69
CA ALA A 362 -14.99 -2.34 -0.59
C ALA A 362 -15.20 -2.97 -1.98
N ALA A 363 -15.65 -2.19 -2.96
CA ALA A 363 -15.84 -2.65 -4.34
C ALA A 363 -14.53 -3.10 -5.02
N SER A 364 -13.37 -2.57 -4.60
CA SER A 364 -12.05 -3.00 -5.07
C SER A 364 -11.66 -4.40 -4.60
N LEU A 365 -12.34 -4.98 -3.61
CA LEU A 365 -12.10 -6.35 -3.15
C LEU A 365 -12.80 -7.43 -3.98
N ALA A 366 -13.70 -7.03 -4.90
CA ALA A 366 -14.52 -7.97 -5.66
C ALA A 366 -13.65 -8.89 -6.54
N PRO A 367 -14.02 -10.18 -6.70
CA PRO A 367 -13.16 -11.20 -7.32
C PRO A 367 -12.88 -10.94 -8.81
N ASP A 368 -13.71 -10.15 -9.48
CA ASP A 368 -13.56 -9.72 -10.88
C ASP A 368 -12.54 -8.58 -11.06
N ARG A 369 -12.00 -8.03 -9.96
CA ARG A 369 -10.99 -6.98 -10.00
C ARG A 369 -9.57 -7.53 -10.19
N GLU A 370 -8.73 -6.71 -10.81
CA GLU A 370 -7.31 -6.99 -11.01
C GLU A 370 -6.62 -7.31 -9.68
N GLN A 371 -5.66 -8.25 -9.72
CA GLN A 371 -4.97 -8.71 -8.52
C GLN A 371 -4.27 -7.57 -7.76
N GLU A 372 -3.70 -6.60 -8.49
CA GLU A 372 -3.04 -5.43 -7.89
C GLU A 372 -4.03 -4.50 -7.17
N GLU A 373 -5.23 -4.29 -7.73
CA GLU A 373 -6.28 -3.49 -7.09
C GLU A 373 -6.76 -4.18 -5.81
N ARG A 374 -7.04 -5.49 -5.88
CA ARG A 374 -7.47 -6.28 -4.71
C ARG A 374 -6.43 -6.28 -3.60
N ALA A 375 -5.16 -6.46 -3.95
CA ALA A 375 -4.05 -6.42 -3.00
C ALA A 375 -3.95 -5.05 -2.30
N ALA A 376 -3.98 -3.97 -3.07
CA ALA A 376 -3.93 -2.61 -2.50
C ALA A 376 -5.15 -2.32 -1.60
N ALA A 377 -6.35 -2.72 -2.02
CA ALA A 377 -7.57 -2.55 -1.25
C ALA A 377 -7.54 -3.31 0.08
N VAL A 378 -7.07 -4.57 0.08
CA VAL A 378 -7.02 -5.36 1.32
C VAL A 378 -6.00 -4.82 2.32
N HIS A 379 -4.87 -4.28 1.84
CA HIS A 379 -3.91 -3.59 2.70
C HIS A 379 -4.52 -2.34 3.35
N LEU A 380 -5.30 -1.55 2.59
CA LEU A 380 -6.00 -0.39 3.14
C LEU A 380 -7.08 -0.81 4.15
N VAL A 381 -7.88 -1.83 3.83
CA VAL A 381 -8.91 -2.34 4.75
C VAL A 381 -8.29 -2.87 6.04
N ARG A 382 -7.14 -3.54 5.97
CA ARG A 382 -6.36 -3.92 7.17
C ARG A 382 -6.02 -2.70 8.02
N VAL A 383 -5.53 -1.62 7.41
CA VAL A 383 -5.19 -0.37 8.10
C VAL A 383 -6.43 0.25 8.76
N LEU A 384 -7.52 0.39 8.02
CA LEU A 384 -8.78 0.99 8.48
C LEU A 384 -9.46 0.16 9.58
N SER A 385 -9.41 -1.17 9.49
CA SER A 385 -10.02 -2.10 10.45
C SER A 385 -9.47 -2.01 11.87
N ARG A 386 -8.34 -1.35 12.09
CA ARG A 386 -7.83 -1.09 13.45
C ARG A 386 -8.68 -0.06 14.22
N SER A 387 -9.50 0.73 13.53
CA SER A 387 -10.47 1.61 14.18
C SER A 387 -11.73 0.85 14.56
N THR A 388 -11.97 0.70 15.86
CA THR A 388 -13.22 0.12 16.37
C THR A 388 -14.44 0.98 16.03
N LYS A 389 -14.25 2.30 15.85
CA LYS A 389 -15.31 3.22 15.39
C LYS A 389 -15.73 2.90 13.97
N LEU A 390 -14.77 2.73 13.06
CA LEU A 390 -15.06 2.31 11.68
C LEU A 390 -15.69 0.92 11.61
N LEU A 391 -15.21 -0.04 12.41
CA LEU A 391 -15.79 -1.39 12.43
C LEU A 391 -17.25 -1.43 12.90
N ARG A 392 -17.65 -0.53 13.80
CA ARG A 392 -19.06 -0.40 14.26
C ARG A 392 -19.89 0.47 13.31
N GLY A 393 -19.27 1.50 12.75
CA GLY A 393 -19.82 2.47 11.81
C GLY A 393 -19.44 2.12 10.38
N GLY A 394 -18.73 3.00 9.65
CA GLY A 394 -18.60 2.95 8.20
C GLY A 394 -18.18 1.63 7.54
N LEU A 395 -17.34 0.79 8.16
CA LEU A 395 -16.96 -0.53 7.61
C LEU A 395 -17.98 -1.63 7.96
N GLY A 396 -18.66 -1.54 9.09
CA GLY A 396 -19.53 -2.61 9.60
C GLY A 396 -20.70 -2.98 8.69
N PRO A 397 -21.44 -2.01 8.11
CA PRO A 397 -22.51 -2.25 7.15
C PRO A 397 -22.04 -2.72 5.76
N LEU A 398 -20.75 -2.63 5.44
CA LEU A 398 -20.24 -3.03 4.13
C LEU A 398 -20.04 -4.55 4.07
N ASP A 399 -20.30 -5.15 2.91
CA ASP A 399 -20.10 -6.59 2.69
C ASP A 399 -18.61 -6.93 2.47
N LEU A 400 -17.83 -6.83 3.55
CA LEU A 400 -16.39 -7.08 3.54
C LEU A 400 -16.05 -8.53 3.89
N ALA A 401 -16.93 -9.22 4.61
CA ALA A 401 -16.63 -10.52 5.20
C ALA A 401 -16.33 -11.58 4.14
N GLN A 402 -17.20 -11.74 3.13
CA GLN A 402 -17.02 -12.74 2.08
C GLN A 402 -15.76 -12.47 1.23
N PRO A 403 -15.53 -11.24 0.68
CA PRO A 403 -14.32 -10.94 -0.06
C PRO A 403 -13.03 -11.18 0.73
N LEU A 404 -12.99 -10.76 2.00
CA LEU A 404 -11.82 -10.98 2.85
C LEU A 404 -11.57 -12.46 3.12
N LEU A 405 -12.62 -13.25 3.41
CA LEU A 405 -12.48 -14.69 3.60
C LEU A 405 -12.01 -15.39 2.32
N ALA A 406 -12.46 -14.96 1.14
CA ALA A 406 -11.94 -15.47 -0.13
C ALA A 406 -10.43 -15.17 -0.26
N LEU A 407 -10.02 -13.92 -0.06
CA LEU A 407 -8.61 -13.49 -0.18
C LEU A 407 -7.66 -14.21 0.79
N THR A 408 -8.12 -14.64 1.96
CA THR A 408 -7.27 -15.47 2.85
C THR A 408 -6.85 -16.81 2.24
N ARG A 409 -7.46 -17.26 1.13
CA ARG A 409 -7.13 -18.50 0.44
C ARG A 409 -6.13 -18.32 -0.71
N ASP A 410 -5.92 -17.07 -1.15
CA ASP A 410 -5.11 -16.74 -2.33
C ASP A 410 -3.59 -16.74 -2.04
N GLY A 411 -3.18 -16.91 -0.77
CA GLY A 411 -1.78 -16.90 -0.34
C GLY A 411 -1.12 -15.51 -0.37
N GLY A 412 0.16 -15.45 0.04
CA GLY A 412 0.97 -14.22 0.01
C GLY A 412 0.55 -13.12 0.99
N ASP A 413 1.08 -11.91 0.78
CA ASP A 413 0.89 -10.77 1.68
C ASP A 413 -0.57 -10.30 1.75
N ALA A 414 -1.30 -10.42 0.64
CA ALA A 414 -2.73 -10.09 0.58
C ALA A 414 -3.57 -11.01 1.49
N ALA A 415 -3.25 -12.31 1.53
CA ALA A 415 -3.93 -13.26 2.43
C ALA A 415 -3.65 -12.94 3.91
N ALA A 416 -2.41 -12.60 4.25
CA ALA A 416 -2.06 -12.15 5.59
C ALA A 416 -2.77 -10.85 5.97
N ALA A 417 -2.87 -9.90 5.03
CA ALA A 417 -3.60 -8.65 5.25
C ALA A 417 -5.11 -8.88 5.46
N ALA A 418 -5.72 -9.77 4.67
CA ALA A 418 -7.11 -10.17 4.81
C ALA A 418 -7.36 -10.82 6.19
N ALA A 419 -6.51 -11.77 6.58
CA ALA A 419 -6.62 -12.46 7.86
C ALA A 419 -6.45 -11.50 9.04
N ALA A 420 -5.55 -10.52 8.93
CA ALA A 420 -5.39 -9.48 9.95
C ALA A 420 -6.61 -8.55 10.03
N ALA A 421 -7.18 -8.14 8.89
CA ALA A 421 -8.41 -7.34 8.85
C ALA A 421 -9.59 -8.07 9.50
N LEU A 422 -9.76 -9.37 9.20
CA LEU A 422 -10.78 -10.22 9.82
C LEU A 422 -10.55 -10.39 11.32
N SER A 423 -9.30 -10.53 11.75
CA SER A 423 -8.95 -10.65 13.17
C SER A 423 -9.28 -9.38 13.96
N ASN A 424 -9.07 -8.20 13.37
CA ASN A 424 -9.53 -6.93 13.93
C ASN A 424 -11.05 -6.86 13.99
N ALA A 425 -11.74 -7.25 12.92
CA ALA A 425 -13.20 -7.20 12.83
C ALA A 425 -13.90 -8.03 13.92
N VAL A 426 -13.29 -9.12 14.37
CA VAL A 426 -13.84 -10.00 15.41
C VAL A 426 -13.36 -9.68 16.84
N ALA A 427 -12.49 -8.68 17.02
CA ALA A 427 -11.93 -8.32 18.33
C ALA A 427 -13.00 -7.81 19.32
N GLU A 428 -14.06 -7.18 18.81
CA GLU A 428 -15.14 -6.64 19.62
C GLU A 428 -16.51 -7.12 19.15
N PRO A 429 -17.48 -7.30 20.07
CA PRO A 429 -18.88 -7.46 19.69
C PRO A 429 -19.35 -6.28 18.83
N GLY A 430 -20.06 -6.57 17.73
CA GLY A 430 -20.58 -5.56 16.81
C GLY A 430 -20.89 -6.10 15.41
N PRO A 431 -21.38 -5.24 14.50
CA PRO A 431 -21.85 -5.65 13.17
C PRO A 431 -20.79 -6.39 12.33
N ALA A 432 -19.55 -5.92 12.35
CA ALA A 432 -18.46 -6.54 11.60
C ALA A 432 -18.18 -7.98 12.07
N ARG A 433 -18.17 -8.23 13.38
CA ARG A 433 -17.98 -9.57 13.95
C ARG A 433 -19.12 -10.50 13.54
N GLU A 434 -20.37 -10.03 13.62
CA GLU A 434 -21.55 -10.82 13.22
C GLU A 434 -21.54 -11.15 11.73
N ALA A 435 -21.17 -10.19 10.87
CA ALA A 435 -20.99 -10.41 9.45
C ALA A 435 -19.95 -11.50 9.16
N VAL A 436 -18.78 -11.43 9.83
CA VAL A 436 -17.72 -12.44 9.69
C VAL A 436 -18.18 -13.83 10.16
N LEU A 437 -18.89 -13.92 11.28
CA LEU A 437 -19.40 -15.20 11.78
C LEU A 437 -20.45 -15.80 10.84
N ARG A 438 -21.42 -15.00 10.35
CA ARG A 438 -22.43 -15.44 9.37
C ARG A 438 -21.80 -15.89 8.04
N ALA A 439 -20.69 -15.27 7.65
CA ALA A 439 -19.95 -15.62 6.45
C ALA A 439 -19.08 -16.89 6.58
N GLY A 440 -19.10 -17.58 7.74
CA GLY A 440 -18.31 -18.79 7.97
C GLY A 440 -16.89 -18.52 8.48
N GLY A 441 -16.65 -17.34 9.05
CA GLY A 441 -15.33 -16.94 9.55
C GLY A 441 -14.73 -17.89 10.58
N LEU A 442 -15.54 -18.46 11.47
CA LEU A 442 -15.08 -19.44 12.47
C LEU A 442 -14.33 -20.62 11.82
N GLN A 443 -14.94 -21.24 10.81
CA GLN A 443 -14.35 -22.39 10.13
C GLN A 443 -13.06 -22.00 9.39
N ARG A 444 -13.03 -20.80 8.80
CA ARG A 444 -11.81 -20.30 8.16
C ARG A 444 -10.69 -20.05 9.17
N PHE A 445 -10.99 -19.44 10.32
CA PHE A 445 -10.01 -19.19 11.38
C PHE A 445 -9.40 -20.48 11.91
N VAL A 446 -10.22 -21.53 12.09
CA VAL A 446 -9.73 -22.88 12.44
C VAL A 446 -8.79 -23.41 11.36
N GLY A 447 -9.18 -23.36 10.08
CA GLY A 447 -8.32 -23.81 8.98
C GLY A 447 -6.97 -23.09 8.95
N MET A 448 -6.95 -21.77 9.19
CA MET A 448 -5.72 -20.97 9.25
C MET A 448 -4.75 -21.44 10.33
N THR A 449 -5.20 -22.06 11.42
CA THR A 449 -4.29 -22.60 12.45
C THR A 449 -3.39 -23.72 11.92
N GLY A 450 -3.82 -24.44 10.88
CA GLY A 450 -3.01 -25.46 10.21
C GLY A 450 -1.99 -24.88 9.23
N GLU A 451 -2.25 -23.68 8.68
CA GLU A 451 -1.48 -23.07 7.61
C GLU A 451 -0.29 -22.27 8.17
N PRO A 452 0.98 -22.64 7.89
CA PRO A 452 2.14 -22.00 8.51
C PRO A 452 2.18 -20.46 8.37
N ALA A 453 1.83 -19.93 7.20
CA ALA A 453 1.86 -18.49 6.93
C ALA A 453 0.75 -17.70 7.67
N LEU A 454 -0.37 -18.35 8.00
CA LEU A 454 -1.53 -17.70 8.63
C LEU A 454 -1.79 -18.15 10.06
N ARG A 455 -1.03 -19.13 10.57
CA ARG A 455 -1.22 -19.77 11.87
C ARG A 455 -1.38 -18.76 13.01
N ALA A 456 -0.47 -17.81 13.10
CA ALA A 456 -0.52 -16.77 14.12
C ALA A 456 -1.80 -15.92 13.99
N LEU A 457 -2.24 -15.57 12.79
CA LEU A 457 -3.47 -14.79 12.55
C LEU A 457 -4.73 -15.63 12.84
N GLY A 458 -4.72 -16.93 12.54
CA GLY A 458 -5.77 -17.86 12.92
C GLY A 458 -5.97 -17.91 14.43
N PHE A 459 -4.90 -18.14 15.19
CA PHE A 459 -4.97 -18.12 16.65
C PHE A 459 -5.34 -16.73 17.20
N TRP A 460 -4.89 -15.65 16.56
CA TRP A 460 -5.31 -14.30 16.95
C TRP A 460 -6.83 -14.15 16.84
N ALA A 461 -7.41 -14.45 15.68
CA ALA A 461 -8.85 -14.34 15.45
C ALA A 461 -9.66 -15.19 16.42
N LEU A 462 -9.24 -16.44 16.66
CA LEU A 462 -9.91 -17.33 17.61
C LEU A 462 -9.81 -16.80 19.04
N SER A 463 -8.64 -16.29 19.44
CA SER A 463 -8.45 -15.71 20.78
C SER A 463 -9.33 -14.45 20.96
N SER A 464 -9.44 -13.62 19.93
CA SER A 464 -10.32 -12.45 19.86
C SER A 464 -11.78 -12.84 19.98
N LEU A 465 -12.23 -13.88 19.26
CA LEU A 465 -13.58 -14.41 19.38
C LEU A 465 -13.87 -14.95 20.79
N ALA A 466 -12.94 -15.66 21.41
CA ALA A 466 -13.09 -16.17 22.77
C ALA A 466 -13.13 -15.07 23.83
N SER A 467 -12.51 -13.92 23.55
CA SER A 467 -12.52 -12.76 24.44
C SER A 467 -13.93 -12.19 24.57
N ARG A 468 -14.41 -12.06 25.80
CA ARG A 468 -15.76 -11.57 26.12
C ARG A 468 -16.88 -12.35 25.38
N ALA A 469 -16.64 -13.61 25.04
CA ALA A 469 -17.66 -14.48 24.46
C ALA A 469 -18.62 -15.00 25.54
N GLY A 470 -19.90 -15.08 25.19
CA GLY A 470 -20.87 -15.90 25.92
C GLY A 470 -20.60 -17.40 25.75
N ASP A 471 -21.24 -18.20 26.60
CA ASP A 471 -20.99 -19.64 26.69
C ASP A 471 -21.27 -20.39 25.37
N GLU A 472 -22.31 -20.00 24.63
CA GLU A 472 -22.66 -20.62 23.35
C GLU A 472 -21.53 -20.50 22.33
N LEU A 473 -20.96 -19.31 22.16
CA LEU A 473 -19.87 -19.11 21.21
C LEU A 473 -18.60 -19.86 21.65
N LYS A 474 -18.33 -19.97 22.95
CA LYS A 474 -17.20 -20.76 23.46
C LYS A 474 -17.37 -22.24 23.14
N ARG A 475 -18.58 -22.79 23.31
CA ARG A 475 -18.87 -24.17 22.90
C ARG A 475 -18.70 -24.37 21.40
N SER A 476 -19.19 -23.44 20.58
CA SER A 476 -18.99 -23.48 19.13
C SER A 476 -17.51 -23.42 18.72
N LEU A 477 -16.71 -22.59 19.41
CA LEU A 477 -15.25 -22.55 19.22
C LEU A 477 -14.60 -23.89 19.54
N MET A 478 -14.90 -24.48 20.69
CA MET A 478 -14.35 -25.78 21.11
C MET A 478 -14.83 -26.93 20.21
N ALA A 479 -16.07 -26.88 19.72
CA ALA A 479 -16.58 -27.88 18.78
C ALA A 479 -15.89 -27.80 17.41
N ALA A 480 -15.56 -26.59 16.93
CA ALA A 480 -14.92 -26.40 15.63
C ALA A 480 -13.40 -26.61 15.67
N LEU A 481 -12.73 -26.20 16.74
CA LEU A 481 -11.27 -26.26 16.88
C LEU A 481 -10.83 -27.55 17.57
N PRO A 482 -10.14 -28.48 16.88
CA PRO A 482 -9.65 -29.68 17.54
C PRO A 482 -8.56 -29.34 18.58
N TRP A 483 -8.57 -30.07 19.70
CA TRP A 483 -7.58 -29.90 20.76
C TRP A 483 -6.13 -30.12 20.28
N SER A 484 -5.92 -31.02 19.32
CA SER A 484 -4.61 -31.25 18.69
C SER A 484 -4.05 -29.98 18.05
N ALA A 485 -4.86 -29.20 17.34
CA ALA A 485 -4.42 -27.95 16.74
C ALA A 485 -3.95 -26.95 17.81
N VAL A 486 -4.61 -26.90 18.97
CA VAL A 486 -4.20 -26.02 20.08
C VAL A 486 -2.89 -26.49 20.69
N ARG A 487 -2.72 -27.80 20.89
CA ARG A 487 -1.45 -28.40 21.35
C ARG A 487 -0.30 -28.07 20.41
N ASP A 488 -0.50 -28.25 19.11
CA ASP A 488 0.51 -27.93 18.10
C ASP A 488 0.77 -26.43 18.02
N GLY A 489 -0.26 -25.61 18.26
CA GLY A 489 -0.16 -24.16 18.37
C GLY A 489 0.71 -23.70 19.52
N VAL A 490 0.47 -24.20 20.74
CA VAL A 490 1.27 -23.82 21.92
C VAL A 490 2.70 -24.35 21.87
N ALA A 491 2.93 -25.46 21.18
CA ALA A 491 4.24 -26.06 20.95
C ALA A 491 4.91 -25.56 19.65
N SER A 492 4.31 -24.57 18.98
CA SER A 492 4.81 -24.04 17.71
C SER A 492 6.19 -23.39 17.87
N GLY A 493 7.09 -23.63 16.91
CA GLY A 493 8.36 -22.90 16.81
C GLY A 493 8.18 -21.42 16.44
N ASP A 494 7.02 -21.04 15.89
CA ASP A 494 6.64 -19.63 15.73
C ASP A 494 6.14 -19.07 17.08
N ALA A 495 6.96 -18.22 17.69
CA ALA A 495 6.66 -17.56 18.96
C ALA A 495 5.36 -16.73 18.92
N GLY A 496 5.04 -16.13 17.76
CA GLY A 496 3.84 -15.34 17.57
C GLY A 496 2.57 -16.19 17.57
N ALA A 497 2.62 -17.37 16.93
CA ALA A 497 1.55 -18.36 16.98
C ALA A 497 1.40 -18.96 18.38
N ALA A 498 2.50 -19.38 19.01
CA ALA A 498 2.49 -19.96 20.34
C ALA A 498 1.88 -19.00 21.38
N ALA A 499 2.31 -17.73 21.38
CA ALA A 499 1.77 -16.71 22.29
C ALA A 499 0.25 -16.56 22.15
N LYS A 500 -0.26 -16.57 20.92
CA LYS A 500 -1.70 -16.41 20.65
C LYS A 500 -2.51 -17.67 20.94
N ALA A 501 -1.94 -18.85 20.78
CA ALA A 501 -2.54 -20.10 21.23
C ALA A 501 -2.69 -20.12 22.76
N TRP A 502 -1.68 -19.66 23.49
CA TRP A 502 -1.77 -19.47 24.95
C TRP A 502 -2.81 -18.41 25.34
N LEU A 503 -2.89 -17.30 24.61
CA LEU A 503 -3.93 -16.29 24.81
C LEU A 503 -5.33 -16.85 24.60
N LEU A 504 -5.53 -17.70 23.59
CA LEU A 504 -6.79 -18.41 23.37
C LEU A 504 -7.17 -19.26 24.59
N LEU A 505 -6.23 -20.06 25.11
CA LEU A 505 -6.46 -20.88 26.32
C LEU A 505 -6.87 -20.01 27.52
N ARG A 506 -6.19 -18.88 27.74
CA ARG A 506 -6.54 -17.91 28.78
C ARG A 506 -7.96 -17.37 28.60
N ASN A 507 -8.35 -17.02 27.38
CA ASN A 507 -9.68 -16.45 27.11
C ASN A 507 -10.79 -17.48 27.24
N LEU A 508 -10.54 -18.74 26.86
CA LEU A 508 -11.45 -19.86 27.09
C LEU A 508 -11.58 -20.18 28.59
N ALA A 509 -10.50 -20.03 29.36
CA ALA A 509 -10.49 -20.25 30.82
C ALA A 509 -11.33 -19.23 31.61
N HIS A 510 -11.77 -18.13 31.00
CA HIS A 510 -12.74 -17.20 31.57
C HIS A 510 -14.17 -17.78 31.53
N ALA A 511 -14.34 -19.01 32.02
CA ALA A 511 -15.51 -19.85 31.83
C ALA A 511 -16.46 -19.81 33.05
N SER A 512 -17.76 -19.82 32.78
CA SER A 512 -18.77 -20.24 33.75
C SER A 512 -18.51 -21.68 34.21
N GLY A 513 -19.18 -22.14 35.28
CA GLY A 513 -19.08 -23.53 35.75
C GLY A 513 -19.22 -24.56 34.64
N ALA A 514 -20.28 -24.42 33.84
CA ALA A 514 -20.59 -25.33 32.73
C ALA A 514 -19.53 -25.29 31.61
N THR A 515 -19.01 -24.11 31.27
CA THR A 515 -18.04 -24.01 30.18
C THR A 515 -16.64 -24.51 30.54
N LEU A 516 -16.28 -24.57 31.83
CA LEU A 516 -15.03 -25.22 32.23
C LEU A 516 -15.11 -26.73 32.04
N ASP A 517 -16.23 -27.36 32.42
CA ASP A 517 -16.42 -28.79 32.20
C ASP A 517 -16.39 -29.14 30.72
N ASP A 518 -17.01 -28.30 29.88
CA ASP A 518 -16.91 -28.40 28.42
C ASP A 518 -15.45 -28.32 27.95
N ALA A 519 -14.65 -27.36 28.46
CA ALA A 519 -13.24 -27.22 28.10
C ALA A 519 -12.36 -28.40 28.58
N ARG A 520 -12.70 -28.99 29.73
CA ARG A 520 -12.03 -30.21 30.23
C ARG A 520 -12.34 -31.41 29.36
N ARG A 521 -13.61 -31.59 28.95
CA ARG A 521 -13.99 -32.67 28.02
C ARG A 521 -13.34 -32.49 26.66
N TRP A 522 -13.37 -31.28 26.13
CA TRP A 522 -12.74 -30.91 24.85
C TRP A 522 -11.24 -31.23 24.83
N SER A 523 -10.53 -30.99 25.93
CA SER A 523 -9.10 -31.28 26.06
C SER A 523 -8.77 -32.72 26.49
N GLY A 524 -9.77 -33.60 26.66
CA GLY A 524 -9.54 -34.94 27.23
C GLY A 524 -8.94 -34.92 28.64
N GLY A 525 -9.16 -33.83 29.40
CA GLY A 525 -8.59 -33.61 30.73
C GLY A 525 -7.18 -32.99 30.73
N GLU A 526 -6.56 -32.74 29.57
CA GLU A 526 -5.19 -32.23 29.49
C GLU A 526 -5.04 -30.73 29.84
N LEU A 527 -6.12 -29.95 29.77
CA LEU A 527 -6.08 -28.48 29.85
C LEU A 527 -5.35 -27.95 31.08
N LEU A 528 -5.72 -28.42 32.29
CA LEU A 528 -5.12 -27.92 33.52
C LEU A 528 -3.65 -28.32 33.63
N GLY A 529 -3.29 -29.53 33.21
CA GLY A 529 -1.91 -29.99 33.16
C GLY A 529 -1.07 -29.14 32.20
N LEU A 530 -1.61 -28.79 31.04
CA LEU A 530 -0.95 -27.92 30.06
C LEU A 530 -0.74 -26.51 30.61
N LEU A 531 -1.78 -25.89 31.16
CA LEU A 531 -1.68 -24.57 31.81
C LEU A 531 -0.65 -24.59 32.95
N ARG A 532 -0.62 -25.65 33.76
CA ARG A 532 0.33 -25.78 34.88
C ARG A 532 1.77 -25.89 34.38
N ARG A 533 2.01 -26.60 33.28
CA ARG A 533 3.34 -26.63 32.62
C ARG A 533 3.73 -25.25 32.11
N GLY A 534 2.85 -24.59 31.36
CA GLY A 534 3.10 -23.24 30.84
C GLY A 534 3.44 -22.23 31.94
N ALA A 535 2.77 -22.30 33.10
CA ALA A 535 3.05 -21.43 34.24
C ALA A 535 4.40 -21.71 34.95
N ARG A 536 4.93 -22.94 34.80
CA ARG A 536 6.24 -23.36 35.34
C ARG A 536 7.39 -23.06 34.40
N ASP A 537 7.17 -23.13 33.08
CA ASP A 537 8.25 -23.07 32.11
C ASP A 537 9.00 -21.73 32.18
N VAL A 538 10.24 -21.83 32.63
CA VAL A 538 11.24 -20.75 32.72
C VAL A 538 12.55 -21.30 32.19
N GLY A 539 12.98 -20.87 31.00
CA GLY A 539 14.21 -21.41 30.40
C GLY A 539 14.45 -20.99 28.95
N HIS A 540 15.65 -21.30 28.46
CA HIS A 540 16.02 -21.10 27.06
C HIS A 540 15.13 -21.97 26.14
N GLY A 541 14.41 -21.32 25.23
CA GLY A 541 13.44 -21.97 24.32
C GLY A 541 11.98 -21.94 24.80
N ALA A 542 11.70 -21.48 26.03
CA ALA A 542 10.32 -21.27 26.48
C ALA A 542 9.68 -20.06 25.78
N CYS A 543 8.40 -20.16 25.40
CA CYS A 543 7.65 -19.03 24.86
C CYS A 543 7.45 -17.98 25.98
N PRO A 544 7.98 -16.74 25.86
CA PRO A 544 7.91 -15.75 26.94
C PRO A 544 6.47 -15.39 27.35
N ALA A 545 5.53 -15.46 26.41
CA ALA A 545 4.12 -15.17 26.65
C ALA A 545 3.37 -16.33 27.33
N ALA A 546 3.87 -17.57 27.23
CA ALA A 546 3.19 -18.76 27.75
C ALA A 546 2.97 -18.67 29.26
N ARG A 547 4.02 -18.32 30.00
CA ARG A 547 3.97 -18.20 31.46
C ARG A 547 2.93 -17.19 31.90
N LEU A 548 2.94 -16.00 31.30
CA LEU A 548 2.00 -14.94 31.64
C LEU A 548 0.54 -15.33 31.34
N HIS A 549 0.27 -15.85 30.15
CA HIS A 549 -1.09 -16.26 29.77
C HIS A 549 -1.59 -17.44 30.63
N ALA A 550 -0.73 -18.40 30.96
CA ALA A 550 -1.08 -19.51 31.84
C ALA A 550 -1.40 -19.06 33.28
N LEU A 551 -0.63 -18.11 33.83
CA LEU A 551 -0.93 -17.53 35.15
C LEU A 551 -2.26 -16.77 35.14
N TYR A 552 -2.53 -15.97 34.10
CA TYR A 552 -3.83 -15.30 33.96
C TYR A 552 -4.98 -16.27 33.67
N ALA A 553 -4.74 -17.41 33.05
CA ALA A 553 -5.73 -18.48 32.96
C ALA A 553 -6.06 -19.02 34.36
N ALA A 554 -5.06 -19.19 35.23
CA ALA A 554 -5.29 -19.58 36.63
C ALA A 554 -6.07 -18.49 37.40
N VAL A 555 -5.78 -17.20 37.18
CA VAL A 555 -6.58 -16.08 37.73
C VAL A 555 -8.05 -16.21 37.33
N ASN A 556 -8.31 -16.46 36.04
CA ASN A 556 -9.66 -16.61 35.48
C ASN A 556 -10.40 -17.81 36.08
N LEU A 557 -9.73 -18.98 36.16
CA LEU A 557 -10.30 -20.19 36.74
C LEU A 557 -10.59 -20.03 38.23
N ALA A 558 -9.68 -19.37 38.97
CA ALA A 558 -9.83 -19.10 40.39
C ALA A 558 -10.95 -18.09 40.69
N ALA A 559 -11.28 -17.21 39.74
CA ALA A 559 -12.45 -16.32 39.85
C ALA A 559 -13.80 -17.06 39.65
N GLY A 560 -13.76 -18.29 39.14
CA GLY A 560 -14.94 -19.11 38.89
C GLY A 560 -15.60 -19.70 40.16
N PRO A 561 -16.60 -20.57 39.97
CA PRO A 561 -17.31 -21.23 41.07
C PRO A 561 -16.39 -22.05 42.00
N ARG A 562 -16.88 -22.37 43.20
CA ARG A 562 -16.16 -23.15 44.21
C ARG A 562 -15.50 -24.42 43.64
N ALA A 563 -16.20 -25.18 42.79
CA ALA A 563 -15.67 -26.39 42.17
C ALA A 563 -14.36 -26.16 41.41
N HIS A 564 -14.22 -25.00 40.74
CA HIS A 564 -12.99 -24.66 40.01
C HIS A 564 -11.83 -24.38 40.97
N LYS A 565 -12.11 -23.63 42.05
CA LYS A 565 -11.12 -23.32 43.08
C LYS A 565 -10.61 -24.59 43.76
N GLU A 566 -11.51 -25.50 44.13
CA GLU A 566 -11.15 -26.79 44.73
C GLU A 566 -10.31 -27.64 43.79
N LEU A 567 -10.68 -27.69 42.51
CA LEU A 567 -9.92 -28.42 41.49
C LEU A 567 -8.51 -27.85 41.32
N LEU A 568 -8.34 -26.52 41.27
CA LEU A 568 -7.01 -25.90 41.21
C LEU A 568 -6.16 -26.25 42.44
N LEU A 569 -6.75 -26.23 43.64
CA LEU A 569 -6.03 -26.62 44.85
C LEU A 569 -5.65 -28.11 44.86
N ALA A 570 -6.55 -29.00 44.41
CA ALA A 570 -6.27 -30.43 44.28
C ALA A 570 -5.13 -30.70 43.27
N GLU A 571 -5.08 -29.93 42.20
CA GLU A 571 -4.04 -29.99 41.17
C GLU A 571 -2.75 -29.24 41.56
N GLY A 572 -2.59 -28.85 42.82
CA GLY A 572 -1.35 -28.27 43.35
C GLY A 572 -0.99 -26.88 42.82
N TRP A 573 -1.98 -26.10 42.35
CA TRP A 573 -1.74 -24.74 41.86
C TRP A 573 -1.25 -23.79 42.96
N ALA A 574 -1.74 -23.92 44.20
CA ALA A 574 -1.30 -23.05 45.30
C ALA A 574 0.22 -23.08 45.51
N TYR A 575 0.83 -24.27 45.51
CA TYR A 575 2.28 -24.42 45.65
C TYR A 575 3.03 -23.78 44.48
N LEU A 576 2.55 -23.97 43.25
CA LEU A 576 3.13 -23.35 42.06
C LEU A 576 3.07 -21.83 42.16
N LEU A 577 1.90 -21.27 42.46
CA LEU A 577 1.68 -19.82 42.53
C LEU A 577 2.58 -19.19 43.60
N VAL A 578 2.65 -19.79 44.80
CA VAL A 578 3.55 -19.33 45.86
C VAL A 578 5.02 -19.40 45.43
N GLY A 579 5.41 -20.45 44.70
CA GLY A 579 6.74 -20.56 44.10
C GLY A 579 7.05 -19.39 43.16
N VAL A 580 6.10 -19.02 42.28
CA VAL A 580 6.24 -17.86 41.37
C VAL A 580 6.38 -16.55 42.14
N VAL A 581 5.62 -16.37 43.21
CA VAL A 581 5.71 -15.18 44.08
C VAL A 581 7.07 -15.08 44.77
N GLY A 582 7.63 -16.21 45.22
CA GLY A 582 8.91 -16.27 45.92
C GLY A 582 10.15 -16.37 45.02
N GLU A 583 9.98 -16.55 43.71
CA GLU A 583 11.08 -16.73 42.75
C GLU A 583 12.04 -15.55 42.76
N ARG A 584 13.34 -15.80 42.68
CA ARG A 584 14.37 -14.74 42.66
C ARG A 584 15.12 -14.78 41.32
N GLY A 585 15.37 -13.61 40.74
CA GLY A 585 16.13 -13.46 39.49
C GLY A 585 15.36 -12.79 38.36
N ALA A 586 16.07 -12.47 37.27
CA ALA A 586 15.55 -11.73 36.11
C ALA A 586 14.47 -12.49 35.30
N ALA A 587 14.28 -13.79 35.55
CA ALA A 587 13.30 -14.63 34.86
C ALA A 587 11.84 -14.40 35.30
N CYS A 588 11.62 -13.75 36.46
CA CYS A 588 10.29 -13.47 36.99
C CYS A 588 10.00 -11.96 37.02
N ALA A 589 9.44 -11.45 35.92
CA ALA A 589 8.93 -10.08 35.85
C ALA A 589 7.75 -9.84 36.82
N ASP A 590 7.58 -8.60 37.27
CA ASP A 590 6.51 -8.18 38.18
C ASP A 590 5.10 -8.60 37.71
N ALA A 591 4.85 -8.59 36.40
CA ALA A 591 3.58 -9.04 35.83
C ALA A 591 3.25 -10.53 36.15
N HIS A 592 4.27 -11.39 36.26
CA HIS A 592 4.07 -12.78 36.66
C HIS A 592 3.72 -12.90 38.15
N ARG A 593 4.40 -12.13 39.02
CA ARG A 593 4.10 -12.08 40.45
C ARG A 593 2.70 -11.55 40.69
N GLU A 594 2.34 -10.47 40.00
CA GLU A 594 1.02 -9.87 40.06
C GLU A 594 -0.08 -10.88 39.72
N ALA A 595 0.06 -11.59 38.61
CA ALA A 595 -0.89 -12.62 38.20
C ALA A 595 -0.96 -13.78 39.22
N ALA A 596 0.20 -14.20 39.76
CA ALA A 596 0.24 -15.27 40.76
C ALA A 596 -0.44 -14.86 42.08
N ILE A 597 -0.17 -13.65 42.58
CA ILE A 597 -0.80 -13.09 43.78
C ILE A 597 -2.31 -12.94 43.57
N TRP A 598 -2.73 -12.46 42.40
CA TRP A 598 -4.14 -12.32 42.08
C TRP A 598 -4.86 -13.68 42.04
N ALA A 599 -4.23 -14.71 41.47
CA ALA A 599 -4.79 -16.07 41.52
C ALA A 599 -4.93 -16.58 42.97
N LEU A 600 -3.95 -16.33 43.84
CA LEU A 600 -4.03 -16.69 45.26
C LEU A 600 -5.17 -15.96 45.98
N ILE A 601 -5.35 -14.66 45.72
CA ILE A 601 -6.49 -13.89 46.23
C ILE A 601 -7.80 -14.53 45.80
N ASN A 602 -7.96 -14.83 44.51
CA ASN A 602 -9.21 -15.40 43.97
C ASN A 602 -9.50 -16.80 44.55
N LEU A 603 -8.48 -17.62 44.78
CA LEU A 603 -8.63 -18.93 45.42
C LEU A 603 -9.09 -18.82 46.88
N ALA A 604 -8.57 -17.84 47.60
CA ALA A 604 -8.94 -17.56 48.99
C ALA A 604 -10.27 -16.80 49.13
N TRP A 605 -10.72 -16.13 48.06
CA TRP A 605 -11.96 -15.36 48.06
C TRP A 605 -13.20 -16.28 48.03
N GLY A 606 -14.29 -15.84 48.66
CA GLY A 606 -15.63 -16.39 48.57
C GLY A 606 -16.68 -15.32 48.89
N GLY A 607 -17.88 -15.40 48.31
CA GLY A 607 -19.02 -14.57 48.72
C GLY A 607 -19.58 -15.04 50.07
N GLU A 608 -20.60 -14.34 50.59
CA GLU A 608 -21.22 -14.67 51.89
C GLU A 608 -21.74 -16.12 51.96
N ASP A 609 -22.11 -16.71 50.82
CA ASP A 609 -22.60 -18.09 50.71
C ASP A 609 -21.51 -19.15 50.44
N ASP A 610 -20.24 -18.76 50.25
CA ASP A 610 -19.13 -19.69 49.98
C ASP A 610 -18.39 -20.08 51.27
N GLY A 611 -19.00 -20.99 52.04
CA GLY A 611 -18.42 -21.53 53.27
C GLY A 611 -17.08 -22.28 53.12
N GLY A 612 -16.55 -22.43 51.90
CA GLY A 612 -15.25 -23.06 51.65
C GLY A 612 -14.05 -22.11 51.66
N ALA A 613 -14.25 -20.79 51.66
CA ALA A 613 -13.16 -19.82 51.52
C ALA A 613 -12.10 -19.92 52.65
N ALA A 614 -12.55 -20.09 53.90
CA ALA A 614 -11.66 -20.21 55.04
C ALA A 614 -10.77 -21.47 54.99
N ASP A 615 -11.33 -22.60 54.55
CA ASP A 615 -10.57 -23.85 54.37
C ASP A 615 -9.53 -23.72 53.26
N ARG A 616 -9.92 -23.13 52.12
CA ARG A 616 -8.98 -22.84 51.02
C ARG A 616 -7.85 -21.91 51.45
N ALA A 617 -8.15 -20.85 52.20
CA ALA A 617 -7.14 -19.97 52.76
C ALA A 617 -6.20 -20.71 53.72
N ALA A 618 -6.72 -21.60 54.57
CA ALA A 618 -5.89 -22.45 55.44
C ALA A 618 -4.94 -23.35 54.64
N ARG A 619 -5.43 -24.01 53.58
CA ARG A 619 -4.62 -24.85 52.69
C ARG A 619 -3.57 -24.05 51.90
N ILE A 620 -3.85 -22.82 51.52
CA ILE A 620 -2.86 -21.94 50.87
C ILE A 620 -1.77 -21.53 51.88
N ARG A 621 -2.13 -21.25 53.15
CA ARG A 621 -1.13 -20.91 54.18
C ARG A 621 -0.10 -22.02 54.37
N THR A 622 -0.50 -23.29 54.29
CA THR A 622 0.42 -24.43 54.43
C THR A 622 1.41 -24.58 53.26
N THR A 623 1.28 -23.82 52.16
CA THR A 623 2.24 -23.86 51.05
C THR A 623 3.38 -22.86 51.18
N GLY A 624 3.50 -22.17 52.33
CA GLY A 624 4.53 -21.14 52.55
C GLY A 624 4.18 -19.76 51.98
N ALA A 625 2.90 -19.50 51.70
CA ALA A 625 2.42 -18.26 51.10
C ALA A 625 2.86 -17.00 51.88
N GLU A 626 2.85 -17.06 53.21
CA GLU A 626 3.24 -15.95 54.07
C GLU A 626 4.69 -15.51 53.83
N GLY A 627 5.62 -16.47 53.80
CA GLY A 627 7.04 -16.19 53.57
C GLY A 627 7.29 -15.60 52.18
N ALA A 628 6.60 -16.11 51.15
CA ALA A 628 6.72 -15.58 49.79
C ALA A 628 6.15 -14.16 49.65
N LEU A 629 4.98 -13.88 50.23
CA LEU A 629 4.32 -12.58 50.15
C LEU A 629 5.07 -11.50 50.95
N ARG A 630 5.59 -11.85 52.14
CA ARG A 630 6.38 -10.92 52.97
C ARG A 630 7.82 -10.77 52.46
N GLY A 631 8.35 -11.79 51.80
CA GLY A 631 9.73 -11.88 51.31
C GLY A 631 9.93 -11.47 49.85
N LEU A 632 9.10 -10.56 49.33
CA LEU A 632 9.23 -10.07 47.95
C LEU A 632 10.61 -9.41 47.72
N PRO A 633 11.21 -9.57 46.52
CA PRO A 633 12.54 -9.03 46.24
C PRO A 633 12.62 -7.50 46.36
N PRO A 634 13.79 -6.96 46.76
CA PRO A 634 14.04 -5.52 46.69
C PRO A 634 13.84 -4.99 45.26
N GLY A 635 13.19 -3.84 45.11
CA GLY A 635 12.88 -3.23 43.80
C GLY A 635 11.60 -3.73 43.12
N THR A 636 10.81 -4.57 43.80
CA THR A 636 9.46 -4.96 43.33
C THR A 636 8.56 -3.74 43.20
N GLY A 637 7.81 -3.63 42.10
CA GLY A 637 6.91 -2.51 41.82
C GLY A 637 5.76 -2.37 42.82
N GLN A 638 5.30 -1.14 43.03
CA GLN A 638 4.28 -0.79 44.02
C GLN A 638 2.96 -1.57 43.83
N ALA A 639 2.52 -1.77 42.60
CA ALA A 639 1.29 -2.50 42.29
C ALA A 639 1.32 -3.97 42.78
N VAL A 640 2.49 -4.60 42.74
CA VAL A 640 2.68 -5.97 43.24
C VAL A 640 2.69 -5.98 44.76
N LEU A 641 3.33 -5.00 45.41
CA LEU A 641 3.35 -4.85 46.87
C LEU A 641 1.95 -4.62 47.44
N GLU A 642 1.15 -3.77 46.80
CA GLU A 642 -0.24 -3.53 47.20
C GLU A 642 -1.11 -4.78 47.09
N ARG A 643 -0.99 -5.52 45.98
CA ARG A 643 -1.69 -6.81 45.84
C ARG A 643 -1.20 -7.85 46.83
N ALA A 644 0.09 -7.86 47.17
CA ALA A 644 0.61 -8.77 48.20
C ALA A 644 -0.01 -8.47 49.56
N ARG A 645 -0.21 -7.20 49.92
CA ARG A 645 -0.93 -6.81 51.14
C ARG A 645 -2.38 -7.29 51.11
N GLN A 646 -3.09 -7.14 50.00
CA GLN A 646 -4.44 -7.67 49.82
C GLN A 646 -4.47 -9.20 49.98
N ALA A 647 -3.47 -9.91 49.44
CA ALA A 647 -3.38 -11.36 49.61
C ALA A 647 -3.14 -11.77 51.06
N LEU A 648 -2.29 -11.06 51.80
CA LEU A 648 -2.07 -11.30 53.24
C LEU A 648 -3.37 -11.15 54.05
N ASP A 649 -4.14 -10.09 53.77
CA ASP A 649 -5.45 -9.86 54.39
C ASP A 649 -6.43 -11.01 54.08
N LYS A 650 -6.55 -11.40 52.80
CA LYS A 650 -7.48 -12.47 52.39
C LYS A 650 -7.09 -13.85 52.91
N LEU A 651 -5.81 -14.07 53.19
CA LEU A 651 -5.33 -15.29 53.82
C LEU A 651 -5.43 -15.27 55.35
N LYS A 652 -5.94 -14.18 55.96
CA LYS A 652 -5.99 -13.97 57.41
C LYS A 652 -4.62 -14.17 58.06
N LEU A 653 -3.58 -13.67 57.39
CA LEU A 653 -2.22 -13.61 57.92
C LEU A 653 -2.08 -12.25 58.60
N GLU A 654 -1.82 -12.23 59.91
CA GLU A 654 -1.83 -11.00 60.71
C GLU A 654 -0.97 -9.88 60.07
N PRO A 655 -1.37 -8.60 60.20
CA PRO A 655 -0.49 -7.50 59.87
C PRO A 655 0.79 -7.61 60.71
N LEU A 656 1.96 -7.34 60.13
CA LEU A 656 3.19 -7.17 60.91
C LEU A 656 3.05 -5.92 61.81
N LEU A 657 2.46 -6.08 62.98
CA LEU A 657 2.67 -5.14 64.08
C LEU A 657 4.10 -5.37 64.61
N GLY A 658 5.05 -4.54 64.17
CA GLY A 658 6.33 -4.40 64.87
C GLY A 658 7.59 -4.48 64.02
N ARG A 659 7.90 -3.40 63.30
CA ARG A 659 9.20 -2.70 63.38
C ARG A 659 8.99 -1.22 63.06
N ARG A 660 8.41 -0.47 64.01
CA ARG A 660 8.68 0.97 64.09
C ARG A 660 10.08 1.10 64.70
N GLY A 661 11.05 1.56 63.91
CA GLY A 661 12.21 2.24 64.47
C GLY A 661 11.77 3.57 65.09
N PRO A 662 12.51 4.14 66.04
CA PRO A 662 12.10 5.33 66.76
C PRO A 662 12.33 6.60 65.91
N SER A 663 11.33 6.99 65.12
CA SER A 663 10.98 8.35 64.65
C SER A 663 9.90 8.11 63.58
N ASP A 664 8.69 8.64 63.60
CA ASP A 664 8.21 9.94 64.04
C ASP A 664 6.88 9.76 64.77
N SER A 665 6.85 10.10 66.05
CA SER A 665 5.63 10.57 66.69
C SER A 665 5.59 12.08 66.52
N LEU A 666 4.39 12.63 66.30
CA LEU A 666 4.02 14.05 66.25
C LEU A 666 4.00 14.65 64.84
N ALA A 667 2.85 14.48 64.16
CA ALA A 667 2.08 15.57 63.55
C ALA A 667 1.01 15.00 62.61
N TRP A 668 -0.22 14.82 63.12
CA TRP A 668 -1.46 15.08 62.37
C TRP A 668 -2.74 14.99 63.23
N GLU A 669 -2.67 14.75 64.54
CA GLU A 669 -3.82 14.84 65.47
C GLU A 669 -4.23 16.28 65.84
N ALA A 670 -4.09 17.24 64.93
CA ALA A 670 -4.69 18.56 65.10
C ALA A 670 -5.06 19.11 63.72
N MET A 671 -6.33 18.95 63.32
CA MET A 671 -7.11 19.84 62.41
C MET A 671 -8.34 19.10 61.83
N ALA A 672 -9.22 18.57 62.69
CA ALA A 672 -10.54 18.13 62.23
C ALA A 672 -11.62 18.13 63.34
N ASP A 673 -11.53 19.02 64.33
CA ASP A 673 -12.65 19.35 65.21
C ASP A 673 -12.53 20.83 65.62
N MET A 674 -13.63 21.57 65.46
CA MET A 674 -13.86 23.02 65.69
C MET A 674 -13.44 23.93 64.52
N GLU A 675 -14.31 24.73 63.89
CA GLU A 675 -15.54 25.37 64.39
C GLU A 675 -16.48 25.75 63.22
N ASP A 676 -17.78 25.65 63.48
CA ASP A 676 -18.78 26.58 62.94
C ASP A 676 -18.54 27.94 63.61
N GLU A 677 -18.13 28.94 62.82
CA GLU A 677 -18.55 30.36 62.89
C GLU A 677 -17.98 31.15 61.71
#